data_AF-A0A2E6L324-F1
#
_entry.id   AF-A0A2E6L324-F1
#
_cell.length_a   1.000
_cell.length_b   1.000
_cell.length_c   1.000
_cell.angle_alpha   90.00
_cell.angle_beta   90.00
_cell.angle_gamma   90.00
#
_symmetry.space_group_name_H-M   'P 1'
#
loop_
_entity.id
_entity.type
_entity.pdbx_description
1 polymer ?
#
loop_
_entity_poly.entity_id
_entity_poly.type
_entity_poly.pdbx_seq_one_letter_code
_entity_poly.pdbx_strand_id
1 'polypeptide(L)'
;MKRLLAGCTLIVFSSLGVWLLPARDQKNVSDDRPTPSPAEVGHPSFLSPHFKPIVVHQDRLFVANTPADTVDVFETSTNDLLARIPVGIDPVSIAIRPDGLEVWVSNHISDSISVIDTNRKSSTHLRVIDTVQDIDLEKRATNFDEPVGIAFASNQKAYVALSSENKIAVIDVASRKVSKHLNIPAQDPRAISVRNGKLYVLPFESNNKTQLSGGYKIDGDLVTFNAHEHSIANNNVLSLGHVLDIVKHPNVPDKDLFVFDTETDKLIETVDTLGTLLYGLTIDSKGSVFVAQTDARNHINGRSGTKKHGLAQLQNRAFLNQITRVDFQKNAAKKPRFINLEPLPSVKITPQDAFATPFAIEISSNDQTLIATAAGSDKVFTVDTSSGKVMGHVKVGSVPRGIALRSNDKGAPVQAWILNAVENSISHINLSDPEKPVVTSTIKLDDPTPAPFKRGRIAFNNASASSTKTFSCASCHPDGHTDQLLWVLKTPIVSGGSQIQPRSTMPLRGLRDTAPFHWDGIPGDPYGGNNSANVRGHSPPNVDGSSPDNAIRNVVDGALKSTMALGDSATGNGDLLDRNERYYMSRFLLAIPYPPAQKRAFTNVLSKRAVDGFELFHIKGNHEGKPQPNVCGDCHRMPFLVSTNTPGSGMDAPTWRGAYDRFLILPQGRLNIIDFDFYRNIAEKGIPEKDLWRLSWRSKPRFDPIWEMVLEGSTGYSGTFARQLTLNQKTANQRLTLELLPALEASAAEEAIVLQVEALLDGKDMTLQFQRGHYIQVDKNRQSFTREQLIGYAKEGKFLGSFTARHGAQSGFFIPQPALWTLSSIQEQSGRQQFPILAGGNQTMTMNARHVTEDAHVIVDGRRVQATVKKGTAETIAITIDSLPPNGLHFLQIQNSQGLFSNDFIFHVADKEEDVEGSPRNDPDQLRNLLERSIASGSVARVKRHLKLGARVNRLQQENGMTPLASAALHGHLEIIELLLEHKAGVKKSNRDGNTALHNAAFMCRSEIVSALLKNGASTTIRNHRRESSIDVVSGDWSKSLGDLYRYLNTVVAHKTNFEKLHEQRKDMVMQLRKHALK
;
A
#
# COMPACT_ATOMS: atom_id res chain seq x y z
N MET A 1 43.31 24.38 -56.46
CA MET A 1 43.39 25.86 -56.31
C MET A 1 42.25 26.35 -55.42
N LYS A 2 42.49 27.49 -54.77
CA LYS A 2 41.81 28.09 -53.62
C LYS A 2 40.39 28.65 -53.91
N ARG A 3 39.59 28.67 -52.82
CA ARG A 3 38.63 29.69 -52.33
C ARG A 3 37.13 29.64 -52.71
N LEU A 4 36.35 29.49 -51.62
CA LEU A 4 35.19 30.29 -51.13
C LEU A 4 33.93 30.39 -52.01
N LEU A 5 32.82 29.84 -51.49
CA LEU A 5 31.69 30.64 -50.98
C LEU A 5 30.71 29.78 -50.18
N ALA A 6 30.22 30.35 -49.08
CA ALA A 6 29.40 29.74 -48.05
C ALA A 6 27.90 29.75 -48.43
N GLY A 7 27.22 28.64 -48.13
CA GLY A 7 25.76 28.53 -48.09
C GLY A 7 25.28 28.40 -46.64
N CYS A 8 24.22 29.12 -46.29
CA CYS A 8 23.51 28.99 -45.02
C CYS A 8 22.08 28.51 -45.33
N THR A 9 21.72 27.30 -44.90
CA THR A 9 20.32 26.89 -44.65
C THR A 9 20.28 25.77 -43.60
N LEU A 10 19.32 25.91 -42.67
CA LEU A 10 18.76 24.93 -41.71
C LEU A 10 19.65 24.42 -40.56
N ILE A 11 19.13 24.55 -39.32
CA ILE A 11 18.58 23.44 -38.53
C ILE A 11 17.87 23.98 -37.28
N VAL A 12 16.70 23.41 -37.00
CA VAL A 12 15.83 23.60 -35.84
C VAL A 12 16.53 23.10 -34.57
N PHE A 13 16.66 23.97 -33.56
CA PHE A 13 17.11 23.59 -32.22
C PHE A 13 15.94 22.99 -31.42
N SER A 14 16.12 21.77 -30.91
CA SER A 14 15.36 21.24 -29.78
C SER A 14 16.29 21.20 -28.57
N SER A 15 15.88 21.88 -27.51
CA SER A 15 16.60 22.02 -26.25
C SER A 15 16.18 20.92 -25.27
N LEU A 16 16.93 19.81 -25.25
CA LEU A 16 16.98 18.86 -24.14
C LEU A 16 18.13 19.27 -23.22
N GLY A 17 17.81 20.08 -22.21
CA GLY A 17 18.73 20.38 -21.10
C GLY A 17 18.78 19.21 -20.13
N VAL A 18 19.51 18.15 -20.49
CA VAL A 18 19.98 17.17 -19.49
C VAL A 18 21.14 17.83 -18.76
N TRP A 19 20.97 18.11 -17.47
CA TRP A 19 22.09 18.45 -16.58
C TRP A 19 22.97 17.21 -16.39
N LEU A 20 23.83 16.93 -17.37
CA LEU A 20 25.02 16.12 -17.17
C LEU A 20 26.00 17.01 -16.40
N LEU A 21 25.99 16.92 -15.07
CA LEU A 21 27.18 17.29 -14.32
C LEU A 21 28.33 16.40 -14.83
N PRO A 22 29.44 16.97 -15.32
CA PRO A 22 30.59 16.14 -15.65
C PRO A 22 31.08 15.49 -14.37
N ALA A 23 31.42 14.20 -14.44
CA ALA A 23 32.23 13.55 -13.43
C ALA A 23 33.45 14.46 -13.17
N ARG A 24 33.53 15.02 -11.97
CA ARG A 24 34.73 15.73 -11.54
C ARG A 24 35.84 14.68 -11.55
N ASP A 25 36.81 14.84 -12.45
CA ASP A 25 38.14 14.25 -12.30
C ASP A 25 38.70 14.74 -10.96
N GLN A 26 38.44 13.98 -9.88
CA GLN A 26 39.21 14.11 -8.66
C GLN A 26 40.59 13.54 -8.95
N LYS A 27 41.53 14.43 -9.27
CA LYS A 27 42.95 14.14 -9.10
C LYS A 27 43.15 13.49 -7.74
N ASN A 28 43.85 12.35 -7.71
CA ASN A 28 44.32 11.62 -6.54
C ASN A 28 44.86 12.58 -5.47
N VAL A 29 43.99 13.00 -4.56
CA VAL A 29 44.37 13.43 -3.21
C VAL A 29 44.36 12.13 -2.42
N SER A 30 45.48 11.76 -1.81
CA SER A 30 45.51 10.66 -0.84
C SER A 30 44.49 10.98 0.24
N ASP A 31 43.37 10.26 0.23
CA ASP A 31 42.33 10.43 1.23
C ASP A 31 42.84 9.80 2.54
N ASP A 32 43.55 10.58 3.36
CA ASP A 32 44.05 10.18 4.69
C ASP A 32 42.90 9.89 5.69
N ARG A 33 41.64 9.86 5.25
CA ARG A 33 40.50 9.49 6.09
C ARG A 33 40.49 7.97 6.34
N PRO A 34 40.22 7.52 7.58
CA PRO A 34 40.12 6.10 7.89
C PRO A 34 39.12 5.38 6.98
N THR A 35 39.43 4.15 6.58
CA THR A 35 38.52 3.28 5.84
C THR A 35 37.18 3.20 6.58
N PRO A 36 36.04 3.50 5.94
CA PRO A 36 34.74 3.53 6.61
C PRO A 36 34.41 2.16 7.20
N SER A 37 33.69 2.09 8.32
CA SER A 37 33.15 0.81 8.81
C SER A 37 32.11 0.26 7.83
N PRO A 38 31.93 -1.08 7.72
CA PRO A 38 30.84 -1.63 6.94
C PRO A 38 29.49 -1.10 7.44
N ALA A 39 28.57 -0.85 6.50
CA ALA A 39 27.20 -0.49 6.85
C ALA A 39 26.42 -1.74 7.25
N GLU A 40 25.55 -1.61 8.23
CA GLU A 40 24.65 -2.68 8.65
C GLU A 40 23.46 -2.77 7.68
N VAL A 41 23.15 -3.98 7.25
CA VAL A 41 22.06 -4.30 6.34
C VAL A 41 20.75 -4.43 7.12
N GLY A 42 19.69 -3.79 6.63
CA GLY A 42 18.33 -3.98 7.13
C GLY A 42 17.54 -5.01 6.35
N HIS A 43 16.56 -5.63 7.02
CA HIS A 43 15.65 -6.64 6.46
C HIS A 43 14.19 -6.20 6.66
N PRO A 44 13.64 -5.34 5.78
CA PRO A 44 12.24 -4.95 5.85
C PRO A 44 11.33 -6.19 5.76
N SER A 45 10.34 -6.28 6.64
CA SER A 45 9.49 -7.49 6.76
C SER A 45 8.26 -7.41 5.84
N PHE A 46 8.43 -7.74 4.55
CA PHE A 46 7.33 -7.77 3.59
C PHE A 46 6.42 -9.01 3.77
N LEU A 47 5.24 -8.97 3.14
CA LEU A 47 4.25 -10.06 3.13
C LEU A 47 4.21 -10.74 1.76
N SER A 48 5.35 -11.24 1.31
CA SER A 48 5.49 -11.93 0.02
C SER A 48 4.82 -13.32 0.06
N PRO A 49 4.11 -13.74 -1.02
CA PRO A 49 3.47 -15.05 -1.09
C PRO A 49 4.49 -16.17 -1.36
N HIS A 50 4.13 -17.43 -1.09
CA HIS A 50 5.02 -18.59 -1.34
C HIS A 50 4.40 -19.57 -2.33
N PHE A 51 5.24 -20.16 -3.18
CA PHE A 51 4.89 -21.34 -3.96
C PHE A 51 6.12 -22.25 -4.12
N LYS A 52 6.03 -23.50 -3.67
CA LYS A 52 7.16 -24.46 -3.61
C LYS A 52 8.47 -23.81 -3.10
N PRO A 53 8.47 -23.18 -1.89
CA PRO A 53 9.65 -22.50 -1.34
C PRO A 53 10.73 -23.47 -0.81
N ILE A 54 10.49 -24.78 -0.85
CA ILE A 54 11.39 -25.81 -0.33
C ILE A 54 11.39 -26.98 -1.30
N VAL A 55 12.57 -27.49 -1.63
CA VAL A 55 12.72 -28.61 -2.56
C VAL A 55 13.85 -29.54 -2.11
N VAL A 56 13.65 -30.84 -2.29
CA VAL A 56 14.70 -31.84 -2.07
C VAL A 56 15.25 -32.29 -3.43
N HIS A 57 16.57 -32.30 -3.54
CA HIS A 57 17.27 -32.86 -4.70
C HIS A 57 18.44 -33.71 -4.22
N GLN A 58 18.41 -34.99 -4.57
CA GLN A 58 19.37 -35.99 -4.08
C GLN A 58 19.39 -36.02 -2.53
N ASP A 59 20.55 -35.78 -1.94
CA ASP A 59 20.84 -35.72 -0.51
C ASP A 59 20.70 -34.31 0.08
N ARG A 60 20.29 -33.31 -0.71
CA ARG A 60 20.22 -31.90 -0.29
C ARG A 60 18.79 -31.36 -0.24
N LEU A 61 18.52 -30.57 0.78
CA LEU A 61 17.30 -29.81 0.96
C LEU A 61 17.60 -28.32 0.75
N PHE A 62 16.97 -27.70 -0.25
CA PHE A 62 17.08 -26.27 -0.54
C PHE A 62 15.84 -25.55 -0.02
N VAL A 63 16.04 -24.47 0.73
CA VAL A 63 14.98 -23.79 1.48
C VAL A 63 15.09 -22.29 1.26
N ALA A 64 14.05 -21.66 0.72
CA ALA A 64 13.97 -20.22 0.62
C ALA A 64 13.70 -19.64 2.01
N ASN A 65 14.70 -18.99 2.60
CA ASN A 65 14.58 -18.30 3.86
C ASN A 65 14.26 -16.82 3.59
N THR A 66 12.96 -16.55 3.36
CA THR A 66 12.46 -15.25 2.87
C THR A 66 12.96 -14.06 3.70
N PRO A 67 12.84 -14.04 5.05
CA PRO A 67 13.22 -12.85 5.81
C PRO A 67 14.73 -12.58 5.84
N ALA A 68 15.55 -13.60 5.56
CA ALA A 68 17.01 -13.51 5.57
C ALA A 68 17.62 -13.33 4.18
N ASP A 69 16.81 -13.20 3.12
CA ASP A 69 17.26 -13.05 1.72
C ASP A 69 18.24 -14.15 1.25
N THR A 70 18.00 -15.39 1.69
CA THR A 70 18.91 -16.52 1.47
C THR A 70 18.21 -17.79 1.01
N VAL A 71 18.98 -18.67 0.37
CA VAL A 71 18.66 -20.09 0.28
C VAL A 71 19.57 -20.86 1.23
N ASP A 72 18.96 -21.49 2.23
CA ASP A 72 19.65 -22.39 3.15
C ASP A 72 19.63 -23.81 2.58
N VAL A 73 20.79 -24.46 2.60
CA VAL A 73 21.01 -25.80 2.05
C VAL A 73 21.38 -26.76 3.18
N PHE A 74 20.57 -27.80 3.38
CA PHE A 74 20.79 -28.80 4.43
C PHE A 74 21.11 -30.17 3.84
N GLU A 75 21.93 -30.92 4.56
CA GLU A 75 22.15 -32.36 4.33
C GLU A 75 20.95 -33.13 4.87
N THR A 76 20.26 -33.89 4.03
CA THR A 76 18.98 -34.55 4.39
C THR A 76 19.14 -35.70 5.38
N SER A 77 20.34 -36.26 5.48
CA SER A 77 20.64 -37.38 6.38
C SER A 77 20.90 -36.93 7.81
N THR A 78 21.57 -35.79 8.00
CA THR A 78 21.98 -35.26 9.31
C THR A 78 21.18 -34.04 9.77
N ASN A 79 20.53 -33.34 8.83
CA ASN A 79 19.96 -32.00 8.99
C ASN A 79 21.01 -30.89 9.23
N ASP A 80 22.28 -31.13 8.89
CA ASP A 80 23.32 -30.12 9.02
C ASP A 80 23.18 -29.04 7.94
N LEU A 81 23.38 -27.78 8.33
CA LEU A 81 23.45 -26.66 7.39
C LEU A 81 24.78 -26.76 6.61
N LEU A 82 24.69 -26.98 5.31
CA LEU A 82 25.83 -27.06 4.39
C LEU A 82 26.24 -25.69 3.86
N ALA A 83 25.26 -24.84 3.55
CA ALA A 83 25.51 -23.49 3.06
C ALA A 83 24.31 -22.59 3.30
N ARG A 84 24.60 -21.30 3.50
CA ARG A 84 23.64 -20.21 3.38
C ARG A 84 24.05 -19.37 2.19
N ILE A 85 23.22 -19.33 1.17
CA ILE A 85 23.52 -18.68 -0.11
C ILE A 85 22.70 -17.38 -0.16
N PRO A 86 23.32 -16.20 -0.06
CA PRO A 86 22.58 -14.95 -0.24
C PRO A 86 22.07 -14.86 -1.68
N VAL A 87 20.80 -14.52 -1.82
CA VAL A 87 20.10 -14.32 -3.10
C VAL A 87 19.47 -12.93 -3.13
N GLY A 88 18.46 -12.71 -3.96
CA GLY A 88 17.70 -11.46 -3.94
C GLY A 88 16.80 -11.33 -2.72
N ILE A 89 16.13 -10.19 -2.64
CA ILE A 89 15.28 -9.83 -1.52
C ILE A 89 13.98 -10.63 -1.59
N ASP A 90 13.58 -11.18 -0.45
CA ASP A 90 12.37 -12.00 -0.28
C ASP A 90 12.29 -13.18 -1.27
N PRO A 91 13.17 -14.20 -1.17
CA PRO A 91 13.05 -15.42 -1.96
C PRO A 91 11.79 -16.20 -1.56
N VAL A 92 10.99 -16.64 -2.55
CA VAL A 92 9.64 -17.20 -2.31
C VAL A 92 9.35 -18.55 -2.97
N SER A 93 10.20 -18.98 -3.90
CA SER A 93 9.98 -20.18 -4.72
C SER A 93 11.31 -20.73 -5.18
N ILE A 94 11.41 -22.07 -5.25
CA ILE A 94 12.61 -22.78 -5.72
C ILE A 94 12.23 -23.82 -6.76
N ALA A 95 12.94 -23.85 -7.88
CA ALA A 95 12.85 -24.91 -8.88
C ALA A 95 14.22 -25.48 -9.25
N ILE A 96 14.29 -26.79 -9.41
CA ILE A 96 15.48 -27.49 -9.88
C ILE A 96 15.40 -27.63 -11.40
N ARG A 97 16.47 -27.25 -12.11
CA ARG A 97 16.58 -27.51 -13.55
C ARG A 97 16.56 -29.03 -13.80
N PRO A 98 15.93 -29.54 -14.87
CA PRO A 98 15.73 -30.98 -15.04
C PRO A 98 16.99 -31.86 -14.99
N ASP A 99 18.17 -31.35 -15.36
CA ASP A 99 19.46 -32.05 -15.23
C ASP A 99 20.08 -32.02 -13.82
N GLY A 100 19.48 -31.29 -12.87
CA GLY A 100 19.95 -31.18 -11.49
C GLY A 100 21.19 -30.31 -11.29
N LEU A 101 21.63 -29.56 -12.32
CA LEU A 101 22.86 -28.74 -12.28
C LEU A 101 22.61 -27.29 -11.86
N GLU A 102 21.35 -26.86 -11.79
CA GLU A 102 20.98 -25.52 -11.36
C GLU A 102 19.75 -25.54 -10.44
N VAL A 103 19.77 -24.66 -9.45
CA VAL A 103 18.61 -24.25 -8.67
C VAL A 103 18.25 -22.82 -9.08
N TRP A 104 16.99 -22.57 -9.42
CA TRP A 104 16.46 -21.24 -9.70
C TRP A 104 15.57 -20.78 -8.56
N VAL A 105 15.72 -19.52 -8.14
CA VAL A 105 15.06 -18.95 -6.97
C VAL A 105 14.36 -17.66 -7.35
N SER A 106 13.04 -17.57 -7.17
CA SER A 106 12.32 -16.31 -7.39
C SER A 106 12.50 -15.40 -6.20
N ASN A 107 12.99 -14.19 -6.45
CA ASN A 107 13.16 -13.13 -5.45
C ASN A 107 12.05 -12.09 -5.67
N HIS A 108 11.02 -12.16 -4.84
CA HIS A 108 9.75 -11.44 -5.05
C HIS A 108 9.93 -9.93 -5.11
N ILE A 109 10.79 -9.37 -4.24
CA ILE A 109 10.99 -7.91 -4.14
C ILE A 109 12.14 -7.42 -5.05
N SER A 110 13.07 -8.31 -5.41
CA SER A 110 14.16 -7.97 -6.35
C SER A 110 13.74 -7.92 -7.81
N ASP A 111 12.55 -8.43 -8.15
CA ASP A 111 12.06 -8.62 -9.51
C ASP A 111 13.03 -9.43 -10.38
N SER A 112 13.54 -10.52 -9.80
CA SER A 112 14.60 -11.33 -10.41
C SER A 112 14.50 -12.82 -10.04
N ILE A 113 15.17 -13.66 -10.82
CA ILE A 113 15.51 -15.03 -10.44
C ILE A 113 17.01 -15.14 -10.20
N SER A 114 17.43 -15.64 -9.04
CA SER A 114 18.82 -16.05 -8.82
C SER A 114 19.06 -17.47 -9.34
N VAL A 115 20.12 -17.66 -10.13
CA VAL A 115 20.53 -18.98 -10.66
C VAL A 115 21.71 -19.48 -9.86
N ILE A 116 21.53 -20.56 -9.11
CA ILE A 116 22.55 -21.17 -8.24
C ILE A 116 23.09 -22.44 -8.92
N ASP A 117 24.41 -22.57 -8.96
CA ASP A 117 25.09 -23.77 -9.43
C ASP A 117 25.07 -24.89 -8.37
N THR A 118 24.63 -26.08 -8.74
CA THR A 118 24.60 -27.26 -7.85
C THR A 118 25.60 -28.34 -8.24
N ASN A 119 26.41 -28.11 -9.28
CA ASN A 119 27.43 -29.05 -9.70
C ASN A 119 28.59 -29.09 -8.70
N ARG A 120 28.68 -30.19 -7.93
CA ARG A 120 29.74 -30.41 -6.93
C ARG A 120 31.17 -30.32 -7.45
N LYS A 121 31.37 -30.50 -8.76
CA LYS A 121 32.70 -30.41 -9.40
C LYS A 121 33.04 -28.99 -9.87
N SER A 122 32.07 -28.09 -9.86
CA SER A 122 32.24 -26.71 -10.29
C SER A 122 32.92 -25.88 -9.21
N SER A 123 33.77 -24.94 -9.61
CA SER A 123 34.37 -23.96 -8.70
C SER A 123 33.35 -22.98 -8.13
N THR A 124 32.16 -22.89 -8.74
CA THR A 124 31.05 -22.03 -8.30
C THR A 124 29.95 -22.80 -7.59
N HIS A 125 30.21 -24.04 -7.15
CA HIS A 125 29.24 -24.86 -6.44
C HIS A 125 28.61 -24.11 -5.26
N LEU A 126 27.28 -24.08 -5.21
CA LEU A 126 26.47 -23.33 -4.25
C LEU A 126 26.73 -21.81 -4.25
N ARG A 127 26.90 -21.22 -5.44
CA ARG A 127 26.96 -19.78 -5.66
C ARG A 127 25.96 -19.33 -6.72
N VAL A 128 25.50 -18.09 -6.60
CA VAL A 128 24.70 -17.44 -7.64
C VAL A 128 25.60 -17.13 -8.83
N ILE A 129 25.37 -17.83 -9.95
CA ILE A 129 26.17 -17.71 -11.17
C ILE A 129 25.55 -16.77 -12.21
N ASP A 130 24.24 -16.48 -12.08
CA ASP A 130 23.51 -15.60 -12.99
C ASP A 130 22.24 -15.03 -12.35
N THR A 131 21.66 -14.00 -12.98
CA THR A 131 20.39 -13.38 -12.58
C THR A 131 19.48 -13.25 -13.81
N VAL A 132 18.30 -13.87 -13.78
CA VAL A 132 17.27 -13.66 -14.82
C VAL A 132 16.40 -12.48 -14.40
N GLN A 133 16.24 -11.50 -15.29
CA GLN A 133 15.38 -10.34 -15.08
C GLN A 133 15.02 -9.71 -16.44
N ASP A 134 13.99 -8.86 -16.47
CA ASP A 134 13.61 -8.07 -17.63
C ASP A 134 13.41 -6.60 -17.22
N ILE A 135 14.30 -5.74 -17.69
CA ILE A 135 14.30 -4.31 -17.38
C ILE A 135 14.17 -3.54 -18.70
N ASP A 136 13.14 -2.70 -18.79
CA ASP A 136 13.00 -1.72 -19.86
C ASP A 136 14.06 -0.64 -19.63
N LEU A 137 15.14 -0.65 -20.41
CA LEU A 137 16.26 0.29 -20.26
C LEU A 137 15.90 1.73 -20.65
N GLU A 138 14.85 1.94 -21.44
CA GLU A 138 14.41 3.29 -21.80
C GLU A 138 13.60 3.92 -20.66
N LYS A 139 12.73 3.13 -20.01
CA LYS A 139 12.03 3.55 -18.78
C LYS A 139 12.89 3.40 -17.52
N ARG A 140 13.96 2.61 -17.59
CA ARG A 140 14.81 2.16 -16.48
C ARG A 140 14.02 1.48 -15.37
N ALA A 141 12.99 0.73 -15.72
CA ALA A 141 12.07 0.08 -14.77
C ALA A 141 11.85 -1.39 -15.14
N THR A 142 11.41 -2.20 -14.17
CA THR A 142 11.20 -3.64 -14.37
C THR A 142 9.94 -3.93 -15.20
N ASN A 143 10.02 -4.96 -16.05
CA ASN A 143 8.88 -5.67 -16.64
C ASN A 143 8.69 -7.05 -16.02
N PHE A 144 9.50 -7.40 -15.01
CA PHE A 144 9.60 -8.70 -14.35
C PHE A 144 9.11 -8.63 -12.90
N ASP A 145 8.10 -7.79 -12.66
CA ASP A 145 7.61 -7.40 -11.34
C ASP A 145 7.00 -8.60 -10.59
N GLU A 146 7.41 -8.79 -9.33
CA GLU A 146 6.91 -9.80 -8.39
C GLU A 146 6.91 -11.26 -8.94
N PRO A 147 8.09 -11.85 -9.22
CA PRO A 147 8.16 -13.24 -9.68
C PRO A 147 7.82 -14.21 -8.54
N VAL A 148 6.98 -15.23 -8.82
CA VAL A 148 6.59 -16.26 -7.84
C VAL A 148 6.93 -17.66 -8.34
N GLY A 149 6.00 -18.39 -8.97
CA GLY A 149 6.23 -19.77 -9.37
C GLY A 149 7.22 -19.91 -10.53
N ILE A 150 8.03 -20.97 -10.50
CA ILE A 150 8.96 -21.34 -11.58
C ILE A 150 8.63 -22.75 -12.05
N ALA A 151 8.59 -22.97 -13.36
CA ALA A 151 8.44 -24.32 -13.92
C ALA A 151 9.30 -24.52 -15.16
N PHE A 152 10.11 -25.57 -15.18
CA PHE A 152 10.90 -25.94 -16.35
C PHE A 152 10.07 -26.82 -17.29
N ALA A 153 10.04 -26.45 -18.57
CA ALA A 153 9.58 -27.34 -19.64
C ALA A 153 10.67 -28.33 -20.06
N SER A 154 11.92 -27.86 -20.07
CA SER A 154 13.11 -28.63 -20.40
C SER A 154 14.36 -27.91 -19.87
N ASN A 155 15.55 -28.43 -20.18
CA ASN A 155 16.81 -27.72 -19.91
C ASN A 155 17.01 -26.47 -20.78
N GLN A 156 16.13 -26.23 -21.76
CA GLN A 156 16.21 -25.10 -22.69
C GLN A 156 15.12 -24.05 -22.43
N LYS A 157 14.03 -24.41 -21.77
CA LYS A 157 12.86 -23.54 -21.61
C LYS A 157 12.28 -23.62 -20.20
N ALA A 158 12.02 -22.45 -19.63
CA ALA A 158 11.36 -22.30 -18.33
C ALA A 158 10.25 -21.25 -18.40
N TYR A 159 9.39 -21.28 -17.40
CA TYR A 159 8.31 -20.33 -17.18
C TYR A 159 8.43 -19.73 -15.79
N VAL A 160 8.13 -18.44 -15.66
CA VAL A 160 8.07 -17.73 -14.39
C VAL A 160 6.75 -16.98 -14.32
N ALA A 161 6.01 -17.15 -13.23
CA ALA A 161 4.80 -16.38 -12.98
C ALA A 161 5.14 -14.99 -12.46
N LEU A 162 4.57 -13.96 -13.09
CA LEU A 162 4.66 -12.56 -12.68
C LEU A 162 3.29 -12.15 -12.15
N SER A 163 3.13 -12.22 -10.82
CA SER A 163 1.83 -12.11 -10.14
C SER A 163 1.17 -10.78 -10.45
N SER A 164 1.89 -9.69 -10.20
CA SER A 164 1.38 -8.36 -10.36
C SER A 164 0.98 -8.12 -11.84
N GLU A 165 1.80 -8.56 -12.79
CA GLU A 165 1.58 -8.30 -14.22
C GLU A 165 0.45 -9.12 -14.87
N ASN A 166 -0.14 -10.09 -14.17
CA ASN A 166 -1.07 -11.09 -14.71
C ASN A 166 -0.47 -11.81 -15.94
N LYS A 167 0.81 -12.19 -15.85
CA LYS A 167 1.56 -12.77 -16.97
C LYS A 167 2.43 -13.94 -16.54
N ILE A 168 2.80 -14.77 -17.51
CA ILE A 168 3.87 -15.76 -17.39
C ILE A 168 5.02 -15.35 -18.33
N ALA A 169 6.21 -15.12 -17.79
CA ALA A 169 7.41 -14.94 -18.60
C ALA A 169 7.92 -16.29 -19.12
N VAL A 170 8.24 -16.37 -20.41
CA VAL A 170 8.84 -17.54 -21.05
C VAL A 170 10.34 -17.30 -21.19
N ILE A 171 11.15 -18.08 -20.50
CA ILE A 171 12.60 -17.91 -20.41
C ILE A 171 13.33 -18.88 -21.33
N ASP A 172 14.24 -18.35 -22.14
CA ASP A 172 15.28 -19.16 -22.77
C ASP A 172 16.35 -19.44 -21.73
N VAL A 173 16.45 -20.70 -21.30
CA VAL A 173 17.29 -21.11 -20.17
C VAL A 173 18.77 -20.93 -20.49
N ALA A 174 19.20 -21.08 -21.74
CA ALA A 174 20.60 -20.98 -22.11
C ALA A 174 21.12 -19.52 -22.04
N SER A 175 20.34 -18.56 -22.56
CA SER A 175 20.70 -17.15 -22.60
C SER A 175 20.27 -16.36 -21.37
N ARG A 176 19.42 -16.94 -20.51
CA ARG A 176 18.83 -16.30 -19.31
C ARG A 176 17.93 -15.11 -19.64
N LYS A 177 17.35 -15.08 -20.84
CA LYS A 177 16.52 -13.97 -21.31
C LYS A 177 15.05 -14.35 -21.37
N VAL A 178 14.20 -13.39 -21.05
CA VAL A 178 12.77 -13.47 -21.36
C VAL A 178 12.60 -13.39 -22.88
N SER A 179 11.99 -14.42 -23.46
CA SER A 179 11.72 -14.51 -24.90
C SER A 179 10.37 -13.91 -25.27
N LYS A 180 9.36 -14.06 -24.40
CA LYS A 180 8.00 -13.52 -24.53
C LYS A 180 7.23 -13.63 -23.22
N HIS A 181 6.03 -13.06 -23.20
CA HIS A 181 5.08 -13.17 -22.09
C HIS A 181 3.77 -13.83 -22.57
N LEU A 182 3.21 -14.70 -21.75
CA LEU A 182 1.84 -15.23 -21.91
C LEU A 182 0.90 -14.39 -21.03
N ASN A 183 -0.20 -13.92 -21.60
CA ASN A 183 -1.21 -13.17 -20.85
C ASN A 183 -2.13 -14.13 -20.11
N ILE A 184 -2.37 -13.87 -18.82
CA ILE A 184 -3.32 -14.60 -18.00
C ILE A 184 -4.51 -13.68 -17.73
N PRO A 185 -5.69 -13.92 -18.31
CA PRO A 185 -6.87 -13.07 -18.09
C PRO A 185 -7.56 -13.41 -16.76
N ALA A 186 -6.79 -13.43 -15.68
CA ALA A 186 -7.16 -13.62 -14.28
C ALA A 186 -6.09 -12.95 -13.41
N GLN A 187 -6.38 -12.73 -12.13
CA GLN A 187 -5.52 -11.91 -11.26
C GLN A 187 -4.49 -12.78 -10.54
N ASP A 188 -3.27 -12.26 -10.45
CA ASP A 188 -2.24 -12.77 -9.54
C ASP A 188 -1.86 -14.25 -9.81
N PRO A 189 -1.38 -14.60 -11.02
CA PRO A 189 -0.80 -15.93 -11.29
C PRO A 189 0.38 -16.21 -10.35
N ARG A 190 0.25 -17.24 -9.50
CA ARG A 190 1.30 -17.64 -8.54
C ARG A 190 1.78 -19.05 -8.78
N ALA A 191 0.87 -20.01 -8.76
CA ALA A 191 1.21 -21.43 -8.79
C ALA A 191 1.28 -21.93 -10.23
N ILE A 192 2.45 -22.43 -10.63
CA ILE A 192 2.67 -23.01 -11.96
C ILE A 192 3.40 -24.34 -11.86
N SER A 193 3.10 -25.26 -12.78
CA SER A 193 3.85 -26.52 -12.88
C SER A 193 3.80 -27.05 -14.31
N VAL A 194 4.86 -27.74 -14.72
CA VAL A 194 4.89 -28.48 -15.99
C VAL A 194 4.78 -29.97 -15.74
N ARG A 195 3.90 -30.63 -16.48
CA ARG A 195 3.75 -32.09 -16.48
C ARG A 195 3.24 -32.56 -17.84
N ASN A 196 3.82 -33.65 -18.37
CA ASN A 196 3.39 -34.28 -19.62
C ASN A 196 3.27 -33.29 -20.80
N GLY A 197 4.27 -32.41 -20.97
CA GLY A 197 4.32 -31.42 -22.05
C GLY A 197 3.35 -30.24 -21.91
N LYS A 198 2.70 -30.09 -20.75
CA LYS A 198 1.74 -29.01 -20.48
C LYS A 198 2.18 -28.16 -19.30
N LEU A 199 1.99 -26.85 -19.43
CA LEU A 199 2.11 -25.88 -18.35
C LEU A 199 0.72 -25.64 -17.75
N TYR A 200 0.60 -25.83 -16.45
CA TYR A 200 -0.59 -25.52 -15.66
C TYR A 200 -0.33 -24.23 -14.90
N VAL A 201 -1.25 -23.27 -15.03
CA VAL A 201 -1.16 -21.94 -14.40
C VAL A 201 -2.41 -21.67 -13.58
N LEU A 202 -2.21 -21.41 -12.30
CA LEU A 202 -3.26 -21.13 -11.32
C LEU A 202 -3.09 -19.68 -10.81
N PRO A 203 -3.92 -18.74 -11.30
CA PRO A 203 -4.17 -17.48 -10.59
C PRO A 203 -4.58 -17.72 -9.13
N PHE A 204 -4.12 -16.86 -8.24
CA PHE A 204 -4.54 -16.85 -6.85
C PHE A 204 -6.02 -16.45 -6.72
N GLU A 205 -6.43 -15.45 -7.52
CA GLU A 205 -7.80 -14.96 -7.58
C GLU A 205 -8.30 -14.87 -9.04
N SER A 206 -9.31 -15.66 -9.33
CA SER A 206 -9.83 -15.89 -10.67
C SER A 206 -11.32 -15.57 -10.82
N ASN A 207 -11.88 -14.97 -9.77
CA ASN A 207 -13.28 -14.57 -9.64
C ASN A 207 -14.27 -15.76 -9.57
N ASN A 208 -14.79 -16.05 -8.38
CA ASN A 208 -15.75 -17.14 -8.11
C ASN A 208 -17.21 -16.83 -8.51
N LYS A 209 -17.39 -15.98 -9.52
CA LYS A 209 -18.68 -15.43 -10.01
C LYS A 209 -19.38 -14.48 -9.03
N THR A 210 -18.73 -14.02 -7.95
CA THR A 210 -19.40 -13.16 -6.98
C THR A 210 -19.35 -11.68 -7.35
N GLN A 211 -20.47 -11.00 -7.13
CA GLN A 211 -20.59 -9.55 -7.27
C GLN A 211 -21.69 -9.01 -6.35
N LEU A 212 -21.87 -7.69 -6.31
CA LEU A 212 -23.07 -7.08 -5.75
C LEU A 212 -24.31 -7.39 -6.61
N SER A 213 -25.47 -7.51 -5.96
CA SER A 213 -26.78 -7.78 -6.56
C SER A 213 -27.40 -6.56 -7.27
N GLY A 214 -26.59 -5.75 -7.94
CA GLY A 214 -27.07 -4.59 -8.70
C GLY A 214 -27.17 -4.89 -10.18
N GLY A 215 -27.94 -4.09 -10.90
CA GLY A 215 -28.12 -4.21 -12.35
C GLY A 215 -29.12 -3.19 -12.88
N TYR A 216 -29.55 -3.33 -14.13
CA TYR A 216 -30.54 -2.43 -14.74
C TYR A 216 -31.99 -2.84 -14.44
N LYS A 217 -32.25 -4.16 -14.42
CA LYS A 217 -33.59 -4.72 -14.29
C LYS A 217 -33.72 -5.41 -12.93
N ILE A 218 -34.47 -4.80 -12.02
CA ILE A 218 -34.76 -5.38 -10.71
C ILE A 218 -35.63 -6.63 -10.89
N ASP A 219 -35.13 -7.76 -10.42
CA ASP A 219 -35.82 -9.06 -10.42
C ASP A 219 -36.05 -9.59 -8.99
N GLY A 220 -35.40 -8.99 -8.00
CA GLY A 220 -35.51 -9.37 -6.58
C GLY A 220 -34.61 -10.53 -6.15
N ASP A 221 -33.89 -11.16 -7.08
CA ASP A 221 -33.03 -12.32 -6.83
C ASP A 221 -31.55 -12.03 -7.12
N LEU A 222 -31.21 -11.78 -8.40
CA LEU A 222 -29.86 -11.40 -8.82
C LEU A 222 -29.66 -9.90 -8.78
N VAL A 223 -30.74 -9.15 -9.04
CA VAL A 223 -30.76 -7.69 -9.07
C VAL A 223 -31.80 -7.18 -8.06
N THR A 224 -31.32 -6.73 -6.90
CA THR A 224 -32.12 -6.18 -5.79
C THR A 224 -32.18 -4.66 -5.80
N PHE A 225 -31.31 -4.00 -6.56
CA PHE A 225 -31.33 -2.55 -6.73
C PHE A 225 -30.92 -2.15 -8.15
N ASN A 226 -31.47 -1.02 -8.62
CA ASN A 226 -31.06 -0.44 -9.89
C ASN A 226 -29.71 0.26 -9.72
N ALA A 227 -28.64 -0.39 -10.19
CA ALA A 227 -27.28 0.09 -10.03
C ALA A 227 -27.00 1.35 -10.88
N HIS A 228 -27.68 1.52 -12.01
CA HIS A 228 -27.54 2.71 -12.85
C HIS A 228 -28.18 3.93 -12.19
N GLU A 229 -29.44 3.80 -11.77
CA GLU A 229 -30.12 4.85 -11.00
C GLU A 229 -29.32 5.23 -9.76
N HIS A 230 -28.78 4.22 -9.07
CA HIS A 230 -28.02 4.42 -7.85
C HIS A 230 -26.64 5.05 -8.08
N SER A 231 -25.81 4.46 -8.95
CA SER A 231 -24.38 4.78 -9.05
C SER A 231 -24.05 5.80 -10.14
N ILE A 232 -24.94 5.98 -11.12
CA ILE A 232 -24.71 6.85 -12.28
C ILE A 232 -25.66 8.05 -12.25
N ALA A 233 -26.97 7.83 -12.19
CA ALA A 233 -27.96 8.91 -12.30
C ALA A 233 -28.05 9.78 -11.04
N ASN A 234 -28.04 9.17 -9.84
CA ASN A 234 -28.27 9.85 -8.55
C ASN A 234 -27.05 9.79 -7.62
N ASN A 235 -25.84 9.91 -8.18
CA ASN A 235 -24.55 9.67 -7.50
C ASN A 235 -24.16 10.69 -6.40
N ASN A 236 -25.01 10.97 -5.41
CA ASN A 236 -24.80 12.06 -4.45
C ASN A 236 -24.68 11.65 -2.97
N VAL A 237 -24.99 10.41 -2.57
CA VAL A 237 -24.69 9.87 -1.22
C VAL A 237 -24.49 8.34 -1.31
N LEU A 238 -23.56 7.75 -0.53
CA LEU A 238 -23.38 6.28 -0.41
C LEU A 238 -24.74 5.59 -0.21
N SER A 239 -24.93 4.39 -0.77
CA SER A 239 -26.17 3.57 -0.89
C SER A 239 -27.22 3.65 0.23
N LEU A 240 -27.79 4.84 0.44
CA LEU A 240 -28.78 5.06 1.48
C LEU A 240 -30.08 4.38 1.05
N GLY A 241 -30.59 3.46 1.88
CA GLY A 241 -31.92 2.88 1.70
C GLY A 241 -32.05 1.77 0.65
N HIS A 242 -30.95 1.27 0.06
CA HIS A 242 -30.98 0.13 -0.86
C HIS A 242 -30.59 -1.19 -0.19
N VAL A 243 -31.15 -2.28 -0.71
CA VAL A 243 -30.77 -3.65 -0.35
C VAL A 243 -29.59 -4.07 -1.22
N LEU A 244 -28.42 -4.29 -0.61
CA LEU A 244 -27.18 -4.67 -1.28
C LEU A 244 -26.77 -6.07 -0.85
N ASP A 245 -26.96 -7.05 -1.72
CA ASP A 245 -26.58 -8.43 -1.45
C ASP A 245 -25.33 -8.83 -2.24
N ILE A 246 -24.61 -9.84 -1.77
CA ILE A 246 -23.56 -10.51 -2.55
C ILE A 246 -24.21 -11.74 -3.21
N VAL A 247 -24.07 -11.87 -4.52
CA VAL A 247 -24.69 -12.95 -5.31
C VAL A 247 -23.66 -13.61 -6.22
N LYS A 248 -23.88 -14.89 -6.58
CA LYS A 248 -23.19 -15.53 -7.69
C LYS A 248 -23.95 -15.21 -8.97
N HIS A 249 -23.36 -14.42 -9.86
CA HIS A 249 -23.99 -14.02 -11.11
C HIS A 249 -23.41 -14.84 -12.28
N PRO A 250 -24.23 -15.53 -13.08
CA PRO A 250 -23.75 -16.50 -14.08
C PRO A 250 -22.88 -15.90 -15.19
N ASN A 251 -23.08 -14.60 -15.49
CA ASN A 251 -22.28 -13.90 -16.51
C ASN A 251 -20.93 -13.38 -16.00
N VAL A 252 -20.66 -13.39 -14.69
CA VAL A 252 -19.35 -12.99 -14.18
C VAL A 252 -18.33 -14.05 -14.61
N PRO A 253 -17.26 -13.68 -15.32
CA PRO A 253 -16.24 -14.64 -15.75
C PRO A 253 -15.57 -15.32 -14.56
N ASP A 254 -15.26 -16.60 -14.73
CA ASP A 254 -14.63 -17.48 -13.75
C ASP A 254 -13.60 -18.30 -14.53
N LYS A 255 -12.32 -18.07 -14.23
CA LYS A 255 -11.19 -18.59 -15.01
C LYS A 255 -10.05 -18.98 -14.08
N ASP A 256 -10.11 -20.18 -13.56
CA ASP A 256 -9.30 -20.61 -12.41
C ASP A 256 -8.01 -21.32 -12.77
N LEU A 257 -8.00 -22.11 -13.85
CA LEU A 257 -6.82 -22.89 -14.25
C LEU A 257 -6.62 -22.78 -15.77
N PHE A 258 -5.46 -22.31 -16.17
CA PHE A 258 -5.06 -22.24 -17.57
C PHE A 258 -4.07 -23.35 -17.88
N VAL A 259 -4.30 -24.07 -18.98
CA VAL A 259 -3.42 -25.15 -19.43
C VAL A 259 -2.84 -24.76 -20.78
N PHE A 260 -1.52 -24.67 -20.88
CA PHE A 260 -0.81 -24.34 -22.12
C PHE A 260 0.00 -25.54 -22.61
N ASP A 261 0.15 -25.62 -23.92
CA ASP A 261 1.09 -26.54 -24.57
C ASP A 261 2.51 -25.98 -24.44
N THR A 262 3.46 -26.77 -23.91
CA THR A 262 4.81 -26.25 -23.66
C THR A 262 5.68 -26.13 -24.91
N GLU A 263 5.32 -26.80 -26.00
CA GLU A 263 6.05 -26.70 -27.26
C GLU A 263 5.67 -25.40 -27.98
N THR A 264 4.38 -25.13 -28.12
CA THR A 264 3.83 -24.02 -28.90
C THR A 264 3.48 -22.77 -28.06
N ASP A 265 3.39 -22.90 -26.74
CA ASP A 265 2.86 -21.90 -25.79
C ASP A 265 1.42 -21.48 -26.06
N LYS A 266 0.65 -22.30 -26.79
CA LYS A 266 -0.76 -22.03 -27.04
C LYS A 266 -1.61 -22.52 -25.88
N LEU A 267 -2.60 -21.72 -25.51
CA LEU A 267 -3.62 -22.11 -24.55
C LEU A 267 -4.40 -23.32 -25.10
N ILE A 268 -4.46 -24.39 -24.31
CA ILE A 268 -5.19 -25.63 -24.60
C ILE A 268 -6.59 -25.56 -23.98
N GLU A 269 -6.67 -25.20 -22.71
CA GLU A 269 -7.90 -25.29 -21.91
C GLU A 269 -7.92 -24.21 -20.81
N THR A 270 -9.12 -23.76 -20.44
CA THR A 270 -9.35 -22.95 -19.24
C THR A 270 -10.44 -23.62 -18.41
N VAL A 271 -10.15 -23.92 -17.15
CA VAL A 271 -11.08 -24.56 -16.22
C VAL A 271 -11.62 -23.52 -15.24
N ASP A 272 -12.89 -23.62 -14.94
CA ASP A 272 -13.61 -22.76 -14.00
C ASP A 272 -14.10 -23.53 -12.76
N THR A 273 -14.69 -22.81 -11.80
CA THR A 273 -15.36 -23.36 -10.62
C THR A 273 -14.45 -24.26 -9.76
N LEU A 274 -13.22 -23.83 -9.46
CA LEU A 274 -12.23 -24.54 -8.66
C LEU A 274 -12.18 -24.09 -7.20
N GLY A 275 -12.59 -22.86 -6.90
CA GLY A 275 -12.55 -22.26 -5.57
C GLY A 275 -12.66 -20.74 -5.62
N THR A 276 -12.41 -20.06 -4.50
CA THR A 276 -12.32 -18.58 -4.49
C THR A 276 -10.89 -18.10 -4.39
N LEU A 277 -10.12 -18.66 -3.44
CA LEU A 277 -8.69 -18.39 -3.29
C LEU A 277 -7.92 -19.69 -3.54
N LEU A 278 -7.00 -19.66 -4.50
CA LEU A 278 -6.33 -20.85 -5.04
C LEU A 278 -4.84 -20.80 -4.68
N TYR A 279 -4.39 -21.63 -3.73
CA TYR A 279 -3.07 -21.46 -3.12
C TYR A 279 -1.97 -22.31 -3.79
N GLY A 280 -2.17 -23.62 -3.83
CA GLY A 280 -1.16 -24.57 -4.28
C GLY A 280 -1.73 -25.58 -5.25
N LEU A 281 -0.89 -26.11 -6.15
CA LEU A 281 -1.27 -27.15 -7.09
C LEU A 281 -0.22 -28.26 -7.18
N THR A 282 -0.68 -29.47 -7.43
CA THR A 282 0.16 -30.61 -7.82
C THR A 282 -0.55 -31.44 -8.90
N ILE A 283 0.21 -32.19 -9.69
CA ILE A 283 -0.31 -32.98 -10.82
C ILE A 283 0.21 -34.41 -10.73
N ASP A 284 -0.70 -35.38 -10.83
CA ASP A 284 -0.36 -36.80 -10.82
C ASP A 284 0.31 -37.27 -12.14
N SER A 285 0.74 -38.53 -12.21
CA SER A 285 1.32 -39.08 -13.45
C SER A 285 0.34 -39.11 -14.65
N LYS A 286 -0.96 -39.15 -14.39
CA LYS A 286 -2.03 -39.21 -15.40
C LYS A 286 -2.44 -37.82 -15.91
N GLY A 287 -1.96 -36.76 -15.27
CA GLY A 287 -2.34 -35.37 -15.58
C GLY A 287 -3.58 -34.87 -14.83
N SER A 288 -4.03 -35.57 -13.79
CA SER A 288 -5.07 -35.05 -12.89
C SER A 288 -4.46 -33.98 -11.99
N VAL A 289 -5.11 -32.83 -11.90
CA VAL A 289 -4.67 -31.68 -11.13
C VAL A 289 -5.37 -31.67 -9.78
N PHE A 290 -4.63 -31.41 -8.71
CA PHE A 290 -5.13 -31.22 -7.36
C PHE A 290 -4.76 -29.82 -6.87
N VAL A 291 -5.74 -29.07 -6.38
CA VAL A 291 -5.59 -27.67 -5.95
C VAL A 291 -5.99 -27.52 -4.49
N ALA A 292 -5.10 -27.00 -3.65
CA ALA A 292 -5.44 -26.56 -2.30
C ALA A 292 -6.10 -25.17 -2.36
N GLN A 293 -7.32 -25.06 -1.84
CA GLN A 293 -8.12 -23.84 -2.00
C GLN A 293 -9.11 -23.60 -0.86
N THR A 294 -9.57 -22.35 -0.79
CA THR A 294 -10.76 -21.99 -0.01
C THR A 294 -11.86 -21.42 -0.88
N ASP A 295 -13.09 -21.87 -0.66
CA ASP A 295 -14.28 -21.32 -1.31
C ASP A 295 -15.04 -20.40 -0.34
N ALA A 296 -15.06 -19.11 -0.65
CA ALA A 296 -15.71 -18.09 0.17
C ALA A 296 -17.23 -18.21 0.05
N ARG A 297 -17.91 -18.16 1.19
CA ARG A 297 -19.38 -18.30 1.25
C ARG A 297 -20.10 -16.95 1.24
N ASN A 298 -19.49 -15.96 0.59
CA ASN A 298 -19.95 -14.57 0.51
C ASN A 298 -21.38 -14.47 -0.05
N HIS A 299 -21.70 -15.20 -1.10
CA HIS A 299 -23.04 -15.22 -1.67
C HIS A 299 -24.14 -15.78 -0.72
N ILE A 300 -23.76 -16.50 0.35
CA ILE A 300 -24.69 -17.06 1.34
C ILE A 300 -24.86 -16.09 2.52
N ASN A 301 -23.77 -15.46 3.00
CA ASN A 301 -23.85 -14.38 4.01
C ASN A 301 -24.37 -13.06 3.43
N GLY A 302 -24.32 -12.91 2.10
CA GLY A 302 -24.65 -11.68 1.40
C GLY A 302 -26.14 -11.40 1.25
N ARG A 303 -27.05 -12.37 1.43
CA ARG A 303 -28.50 -12.23 1.14
C ARG A 303 -29.29 -11.45 2.21
N SER A 304 -28.73 -10.35 2.67
CA SER A 304 -29.24 -9.57 3.81
C SER A 304 -30.54 -8.81 3.52
N GLY A 305 -31.04 -8.83 2.29
CA GLY A 305 -32.35 -8.29 1.91
C GLY A 305 -33.55 -9.23 2.01
N THR A 306 -33.39 -10.50 1.60
CA THR A 306 -34.52 -11.45 1.53
C THR A 306 -34.58 -12.42 2.71
N LYS A 307 -33.45 -12.66 3.41
CA LYS A 307 -33.39 -13.55 4.58
C LYS A 307 -32.59 -13.04 5.78
N LYS A 308 -31.89 -11.90 5.68
CA LYS A 308 -31.11 -11.28 6.78
C LYS A 308 -30.10 -12.23 7.46
N HIS A 309 -29.43 -13.07 6.68
CA HIS A 309 -28.45 -14.03 7.19
C HIS A 309 -27.06 -13.39 7.32
N GLY A 310 -26.38 -13.55 8.46
CA GLY A 310 -24.97 -13.22 8.67
C GLY A 310 -24.10 -14.46 8.91
N LEU A 311 -22.88 -14.28 9.43
CA LEU A 311 -21.95 -15.39 9.73
C LEU A 311 -22.54 -16.46 10.67
N ALA A 312 -23.48 -16.09 11.54
CA ALA A 312 -24.16 -17.03 12.43
C ALA A 312 -24.89 -18.15 11.66
N GLN A 313 -25.54 -17.83 10.54
CA GLN A 313 -26.23 -18.81 9.68
C GLN A 313 -25.25 -19.68 8.88
N LEU A 314 -24.02 -19.21 8.70
CA LEU A 314 -22.91 -20.03 8.19
C LEU A 314 -22.25 -20.88 9.28
N GLN A 315 -22.74 -20.80 10.53
CA GLN A 315 -22.13 -21.37 11.73
C GLN A 315 -20.68 -20.92 11.93
N ASN A 316 -20.40 -19.66 11.60
CA ASN A 316 -19.06 -19.07 11.60
C ASN A 316 -18.03 -19.88 10.79
N ARG A 317 -18.43 -20.33 9.60
CA ARG A 317 -17.55 -20.93 8.60
C ARG A 317 -17.61 -20.08 7.34
N ALA A 318 -16.80 -19.03 7.34
CA ALA A 318 -16.67 -18.05 6.27
C ALA A 318 -16.22 -18.71 4.94
N PHE A 319 -15.35 -19.72 5.05
CA PHE A 319 -14.82 -20.49 3.94
C PHE A 319 -15.16 -21.98 4.08
N LEU A 320 -15.21 -22.66 2.95
CA LEU A 320 -14.99 -24.12 2.89
C LEU A 320 -13.52 -24.36 2.60
N ASN A 321 -12.83 -25.11 3.47
CA ASN A 321 -11.46 -25.58 3.25
C ASN A 321 -11.50 -26.87 2.43
N GLN A 322 -10.88 -26.87 1.25
CA GLN A 322 -11.07 -27.93 0.26
C GLN A 322 -9.79 -28.24 -0.53
N ILE A 323 -9.76 -29.45 -1.10
CA ILE A 323 -8.90 -29.78 -2.23
C ILE A 323 -9.79 -29.98 -3.45
N THR A 324 -9.51 -29.29 -4.55
CA THR A 324 -10.23 -29.49 -5.81
C THR A 324 -9.44 -30.40 -6.73
N ARG A 325 -10.09 -31.44 -7.27
CA ARG A 325 -9.52 -32.35 -8.26
C ARG A 325 -10.11 -32.09 -9.64
N VAL A 326 -9.26 -31.97 -10.65
CA VAL A 326 -9.64 -31.85 -12.06
C VAL A 326 -8.97 -32.96 -12.85
N ASP A 327 -9.78 -33.85 -13.44
CA ASP A 327 -9.28 -34.89 -14.34
C ASP A 327 -9.36 -34.41 -15.80
N PHE A 328 -8.48 -34.91 -16.66
CA PHE A 328 -8.47 -34.56 -18.08
C PHE A 328 -8.75 -35.77 -18.97
N GLN A 329 -9.45 -35.55 -20.08
CA GLN A 329 -9.65 -36.55 -21.13
C GLN A 329 -9.42 -35.91 -22.49
N LYS A 330 -8.40 -36.39 -23.22
CA LYS A 330 -7.99 -35.83 -24.53
C LYS A 330 -7.87 -34.29 -24.50
N ASN A 331 -7.15 -33.77 -23.50
CA ASN A 331 -6.93 -32.34 -23.24
C ASN A 331 -8.13 -31.52 -22.74
N ALA A 332 -9.35 -32.06 -22.77
CA ALA A 332 -10.50 -31.41 -22.18
C ALA A 332 -10.59 -31.70 -20.67
N ALA A 333 -10.85 -30.66 -19.88
CA ALA A 333 -11.09 -30.83 -18.44
C ALA A 333 -12.45 -31.50 -18.19
N LYS A 334 -12.49 -32.42 -17.24
CA LYS A 334 -13.74 -32.94 -16.67
C LYS A 334 -14.25 -31.99 -15.59
N LYS A 335 -15.52 -32.16 -15.21
CA LYS A 335 -16.12 -31.41 -14.11
C LYS A 335 -15.26 -31.52 -12.83
N PRO A 336 -14.89 -30.39 -12.20
CA PRO A 336 -14.14 -30.40 -10.95
C PRO A 336 -14.85 -31.20 -9.85
N ARG A 337 -14.07 -31.87 -9.01
CA ARG A 337 -14.54 -32.64 -7.85
C ARG A 337 -13.95 -32.03 -6.57
N PHE A 338 -14.82 -31.70 -5.62
CA PHE A 338 -14.40 -31.09 -4.35
C PHE A 338 -14.21 -32.16 -3.28
N ILE A 339 -13.02 -32.17 -2.69
CA ILE A 339 -12.69 -32.93 -1.48
C ILE A 339 -12.83 -31.96 -0.31
N ASN A 340 -13.90 -32.14 0.48
CA ASN A 340 -14.10 -31.34 1.68
C ASN A 340 -13.15 -31.84 2.78
N LEU A 341 -12.26 -30.97 3.25
CA LEU A 341 -11.35 -31.30 4.35
C LEU A 341 -12.08 -31.37 5.70
N GLU A 342 -13.27 -30.78 5.74
CA GLU A 342 -14.14 -30.70 6.90
C GLU A 342 -15.55 -31.12 6.48
N PRO A 343 -16.34 -31.77 7.36
CA PRO A 343 -17.76 -31.98 7.11
C PRO A 343 -18.47 -30.69 6.70
N LEU A 344 -19.43 -30.74 5.77
CA LEU A 344 -20.22 -29.56 5.41
C LEU A 344 -21.15 -29.14 6.56
N PRO A 345 -21.49 -27.85 6.72
CA PRO A 345 -22.50 -27.41 7.68
C PRO A 345 -23.83 -28.16 7.45
N SER A 346 -24.60 -28.51 8.48
CA SER A 346 -24.57 -28.00 9.86
C SER A 346 -23.69 -28.77 10.87
N VAL A 347 -22.88 -29.73 10.39
CA VAL A 347 -22.07 -30.61 11.26
C VAL A 347 -21.03 -29.81 12.03
N LYS A 348 -21.04 -29.97 13.37
CA LYS A 348 -20.02 -29.36 14.24
C LYS A 348 -18.67 -30.03 14.05
N ILE A 349 -17.61 -29.24 14.01
CA ILE A 349 -16.23 -29.68 13.82
C ILE A 349 -15.50 -29.56 15.15
N THR A 350 -14.63 -30.52 15.47
CA THR A 350 -13.73 -30.38 16.60
C THR A 350 -12.51 -29.53 16.20
N PRO A 351 -11.91 -28.74 17.10
CA PRO A 351 -10.66 -28.01 16.83
C PRO A 351 -9.55 -28.84 16.18
N GLN A 352 -9.47 -30.13 16.50
CA GLN A 352 -8.50 -31.07 15.98
C GLN A 352 -8.75 -31.40 14.51
N ASP A 353 -10.01 -31.37 14.06
CA ASP A 353 -10.44 -31.71 12.70
C ASP A 353 -10.60 -30.49 11.77
N ALA A 354 -10.20 -29.29 12.23
CA ALA A 354 -10.20 -28.08 11.40
C ALA A 354 -8.88 -27.92 10.62
N PHE A 355 -8.96 -27.57 9.34
CA PHE A 355 -7.82 -27.50 8.41
C PHE A 355 -7.69 -26.12 7.74
N ALA A 356 -7.97 -25.06 8.48
CA ALA A 356 -7.71 -23.69 8.04
C ALA A 356 -6.20 -23.48 7.85
N THR A 357 -5.67 -22.89 6.81
CA THR A 357 -6.20 -22.65 5.48
C THR A 357 -5.35 -23.56 4.59
N PRO A 358 -5.93 -24.47 3.79
CA PRO A 358 -5.15 -25.36 2.96
C PRO A 358 -4.27 -24.53 2.02
N PHE A 359 -2.97 -24.83 1.95
CA PHE A 359 -2.01 -23.96 1.26
C PHE A 359 -1.10 -24.73 0.31
N ALA A 360 -0.09 -25.44 0.83
CA ALA A 360 0.81 -26.24 0.00
C ALA A 360 0.23 -27.63 -0.19
N ILE A 361 0.48 -28.24 -1.36
CA ILE A 361 0.03 -29.59 -1.69
C ILE A 361 1.05 -30.28 -2.60
N GLU A 362 1.39 -31.52 -2.28
CA GLU A 362 2.25 -32.39 -3.08
C GLU A 362 1.66 -33.79 -3.17
N ILE A 363 1.97 -34.52 -4.24
CA ILE A 363 1.52 -35.89 -4.45
C ILE A 363 2.69 -36.87 -4.38
N SER A 364 2.48 -38.04 -3.76
CA SER A 364 3.44 -39.13 -3.75
C SER A 364 3.71 -39.66 -5.15
N SER A 365 4.90 -40.23 -5.37
CA SER A 365 5.36 -40.66 -6.70
C SER A 365 4.54 -41.81 -7.29
N ASN A 366 3.80 -42.55 -6.46
CA ASN A 366 2.85 -43.58 -6.88
C ASN A 366 1.41 -43.06 -7.07
N ASP A 367 1.18 -41.76 -6.94
CA ASP A 367 -0.11 -41.07 -7.06
C ASP A 367 -1.20 -41.51 -6.06
N GLN A 368 -0.85 -42.18 -4.95
CA GLN A 368 -1.84 -42.71 -4.00
C GLN A 368 -2.12 -41.76 -2.82
N THR A 369 -1.17 -40.90 -2.46
CA THR A 369 -1.27 -40.06 -1.26
C THR A 369 -0.95 -38.61 -1.59
N LEU A 370 -1.85 -37.70 -1.24
CA LEU A 370 -1.57 -36.27 -1.19
C LEU A 370 -1.06 -35.92 0.19
N ILE A 371 -0.10 -35.01 0.24
CA ILE A 371 0.38 -34.35 1.46
C ILE A 371 0.08 -32.88 1.30
N ALA A 372 -0.62 -32.29 2.27
CA ALA A 372 -0.99 -30.88 2.21
C ALA A 372 -0.80 -30.18 3.57
N THR A 373 -0.60 -28.86 3.55
CA THR A 373 -0.52 -28.04 4.76
C THR A 373 -1.80 -27.26 4.98
N ALA A 374 -2.14 -27.03 6.25
CA ALA A 374 -3.19 -26.12 6.70
C ALA A 374 -2.52 -24.96 7.45
N ALA A 375 -2.28 -23.86 6.74
CA ALA A 375 -1.41 -22.76 7.17
C ALA A 375 -1.91 -22.03 8.43
N GLY A 376 -3.22 -21.79 8.57
CA GLY A 376 -3.77 -21.14 9.76
C GLY A 376 -3.92 -22.03 10.99
N SER A 377 -3.86 -23.35 10.82
CA SER A 377 -4.04 -24.35 11.88
C SER A 377 -2.73 -24.99 12.32
N ASP A 378 -1.62 -24.61 11.68
CA ASP A 378 -0.28 -25.15 11.91
C ASP A 378 -0.24 -26.67 11.79
N LYS A 379 -0.82 -27.23 10.70
CA LYS A 379 -0.89 -28.68 10.46
C LYS A 379 -0.34 -29.06 9.09
N VAL A 380 0.13 -30.29 9.01
CA VAL A 380 0.25 -31.07 7.78
C VAL A 380 -0.70 -32.27 7.87
N PHE A 381 -1.26 -32.69 6.74
CA PHE A 381 -2.19 -33.80 6.66
C PHE A 381 -2.03 -34.58 5.36
N THR A 382 -2.46 -35.83 5.39
CA THR A 382 -2.41 -36.76 4.27
C THR A 382 -3.82 -37.07 3.77
N VAL A 383 -3.97 -37.27 2.48
CA VAL A 383 -5.27 -37.58 1.85
C VAL A 383 -5.09 -38.71 0.85
N ASP A 384 -5.98 -39.71 0.90
CA ASP A 384 -6.03 -40.76 -0.11
C ASP A 384 -6.58 -40.18 -1.43
N THR A 385 -5.85 -40.31 -2.54
CA THR A 385 -6.22 -39.68 -3.82
C THR A 385 -7.46 -40.29 -4.46
N SER A 386 -7.81 -41.53 -4.09
CA SER A 386 -8.92 -42.28 -4.68
C SER A 386 -10.25 -41.94 -4.04
N SER A 387 -10.29 -41.92 -2.70
CA SER A 387 -11.47 -41.67 -1.87
C SER A 387 -11.62 -40.20 -1.50
N GLY A 388 -10.53 -39.42 -1.52
CA GLY A 388 -10.49 -38.06 -1.00
C GLY A 388 -10.55 -37.99 0.53
N LYS A 389 -10.41 -39.11 1.24
CA LYS A 389 -10.47 -39.13 2.70
C LYS A 389 -9.15 -38.63 3.30
N VAL A 390 -9.23 -37.71 4.27
CA VAL A 390 -8.10 -37.35 5.13
C VAL A 390 -7.71 -38.59 5.95
N MET A 391 -6.46 -39.03 5.82
CA MET A 391 -5.95 -40.26 6.43
C MET A 391 -5.35 -39.99 7.82
N GLY A 392 -4.46 -39.01 7.91
CA GLY A 392 -3.77 -38.63 9.14
C GLY A 392 -3.31 -37.17 9.10
N HIS A 393 -2.95 -36.63 10.26
CA HIS A 393 -2.41 -35.27 10.37
C HIS A 393 -1.52 -35.11 11.60
N VAL A 394 -0.63 -34.12 11.58
CA VAL A 394 0.22 -33.76 12.71
C VAL A 394 0.42 -32.25 12.78
N LYS A 395 0.57 -31.73 14.01
CA LYS A 395 0.88 -30.32 14.24
C LYS A 395 2.35 -30.04 13.88
N VAL A 396 2.60 -28.91 13.24
CA VAL A 396 3.93 -28.40 12.86
C VAL A 396 4.12 -27.00 13.40
N GLY A 397 5.22 -26.34 13.03
CA GLY A 397 5.48 -24.95 13.38
C GLY A 397 4.49 -23.98 12.70
N SER A 398 4.53 -22.72 13.11
CA SER A 398 3.52 -21.74 12.65
C SER A 398 3.60 -21.39 11.16
N VAL A 399 2.41 -21.41 10.53
CA VAL A 399 2.18 -21.03 9.12
C VAL A 399 2.95 -21.90 8.10
N PRO A 400 2.64 -23.21 8.01
CA PRO A 400 3.27 -24.12 7.06
C PRO A 400 2.86 -23.84 5.60
N ARG A 401 3.82 -23.49 4.74
CA ARG A 401 3.59 -23.03 3.35
C ARG A 401 4.42 -23.73 2.26
N GLY A 402 5.27 -24.68 2.62
CA GLY A 402 6.06 -25.45 1.67
C GLY A 402 6.19 -26.90 2.07
N ILE A 403 6.30 -27.79 1.08
CA ILE A 403 6.46 -29.23 1.26
C ILE A 403 7.56 -29.70 0.31
N ALA A 404 8.60 -30.34 0.84
CA ALA A 404 9.50 -31.18 0.06
C ALA A 404 9.24 -32.64 0.46
N LEU A 405 8.99 -33.50 -0.52
CA LEU A 405 8.57 -34.89 -0.31
C LEU A 405 9.62 -35.87 -0.83
N ARG A 406 9.90 -36.91 -0.04
CA ARG A 406 10.67 -38.08 -0.48
C ARG A 406 9.79 -39.33 -0.40
N SER A 407 9.79 -40.07 -1.50
CA SER A 407 9.12 -41.37 -1.63
C SER A 407 10.13 -42.51 -1.59
N ASN A 408 9.69 -43.71 -1.22
CA ASN A 408 10.48 -44.93 -1.38
C ASN A 408 10.48 -45.42 -2.84
N ASP A 409 11.17 -46.54 -3.11
CA ASP A 409 11.28 -47.14 -4.45
C ASP A 409 9.94 -47.60 -5.04
N LYS A 410 8.92 -47.83 -4.19
CA LYS A 410 7.54 -48.14 -4.61
C LYS A 410 6.70 -46.87 -4.83
N GLY A 411 7.30 -45.70 -4.67
CA GLY A 411 6.67 -44.39 -4.82
C GLY A 411 5.76 -43.97 -3.67
N ALA A 412 5.70 -44.72 -2.58
CA ALA A 412 4.94 -44.33 -1.39
C ALA A 412 5.73 -43.29 -0.57
N PRO A 413 5.07 -42.29 0.05
CA PRO A 413 5.76 -41.26 0.81
C PRO A 413 6.43 -41.87 2.05
N VAL A 414 7.63 -41.39 2.40
CA VAL A 414 8.36 -41.84 3.60
C VAL A 414 8.83 -40.68 4.47
N GLN A 415 9.17 -39.54 3.87
CA GLN A 415 9.65 -38.37 4.59
C GLN A 415 9.11 -37.10 3.93
N ALA A 416 8.82 -36.09 4.74
CA ALA A 416 8.56 -34.74 4.25
C ALA A 416 9.26 -33.68 5.10
N TRP A 417 9.65 -32.58 4.47
CA TRP A 417 10.12 -31.37 5.14
C TRP A 417 9.12 -30.25 4.88
N ILE A 418 8.62 -29.64 5.95
CA ILE A 418 7.60 -28.61 5.91
C ILE A 418 8.22 -27.27 6.30
N LEU A 419 8.18 -26.30 5.40
CA LEU A 419 8.60 -24.93 5.72
C LEU A 419 7.49 -24.22 6.50
N ASN A 420 7.76 -23.92 7.77
CA ASN A 420 6.93 -23.09 8.64
C ASN A 420 7.36 -21.64 8.46
N ALA A 421 6.74 -20.96 7.49
CA ALA A 421 7.27 -19.72 6.92
C ALA A 421 7.32 -18.56 7.91
N VAL A 422 6.35 -18.46 8.83
CA VAL A 422 6.31 -17.39 9.84
C VAL A 422 7.02 -17.78 11.13
N GLU A 423 7.16 -19.08 11.42
CA GLU A 423 8.00 -19.52 12.53
C GLU A 423 9.50 -19.52 12.18
N ASN A 424 9.86 -19.45 10.90
CA ASN A 424 11.22 -19.59 10.38
C ASN A 424 11.85 -20.92 10.83
N SER A 425 11.12 -22.01 10.59
CA SER A 425 11.58 -23.35 10.93
C SER A 425 11.18 -24.37 9.86
N ILE A 426 11.81 -25.53 9.89
CA ILE A 426 11.45 -26.68 9.06
C ILE A 426 11.05 -27.82 9.97
N SER A 427 9.83 -28.33 9.83
CA SER A 427 9.42 -29.58 10.48
C SER A 427 9.76 -30.76 9.58
N HIS A 428 10.60 -31.68 10.07
CA HIS A 428 10.89 -32.94 9.39
C HIS A 428 9.89 -34.00 9.88
N ILE A 429 9.27 -34.71 8.94
CA ILE A 429 8.12 -35.58 9.19
C ILE A 429 8.40 -36.97 8.65
N ASN A 430 8.18 -37.98 9.49
CA ASN A 430 8.08 -39.37 9.06
C ASN A 430 6.68 -39.64 8.52
N LEU A 431 6.61 -40.10 7.26
CA LEU A 431 5.40 -40.44 6.53
C LEU A 431 5.31 -41.92 6.15
N SER A 432 6.13 -42.78 6.77
CA SER A 432 6.12 -44.23 6.49
C SER A 432 4.77 -44.88 6.81
N ASP A 433 4.02 -44.31 7.74
CA ASP A 433 2.59 -44.57 7.96
C ASP A 433 1.80 -43.27 7.70
N PRO A 434 1.19 -43.11 6.51
CA PRO A 434 0.43 -41.90 6.17
C PRO A 434 -0.78 -41.65 7.07
N GLU A 435 -1.31 -42.65 7.78
CA GLU A 435 -2.41 -42.45 8.74
C GLU A 435 -1.90 -41.85 10.06
N LYS A 436 -0.59 -41.94 10.34
CA LYS A 436 0.04 -41.48 11.58
C LYS A 436 1.34 -40.73 11.28
N PRO A 437 1.27 -39.58 10.61
CA PRO A 437 2.46 -38.74 10.40
C PRO A 437 3.04 -38.28 11.74
N VAL A 438 4.37 -38.26 11.85
CA VAL A 438 5.08 -37.86 13.09
C VAL A 438 6.19 -36.87 12.78
N VAL A 439 6.25 -35.75 13.50
CA VAL A 439 7.39 -34.83 13.46
C VAL A 439 8.57 -35.48 14.16
N THR A 440 9.68 -35.69 13.45
CA THR A 440 10.90 -36.35 13.97
C THR A 440 11.92 -35.34 14.47
N SER A 441 12.01 -34.17 13.83
CA SER A 441 12.88 -33.07 14.23
C SER A 441 12.36 -31.73 13.73
N THR A 442 12.91 -30.64 14.28
CA THR A 442 12.66 -29.28 13.79
C THR A 442 13.98 -28.54 13.63
N ILE A 443 14.19 -27.98 12.45
CA ILE A 443 15.38 -27.20 12.09
C ILE A 443 15.01 -25.73 12.20
N LYS A 444 15.80 -24.94 12.94
CA LYS A 444 15.60 -23.48 13.00
C LYS A 444 16.34 -22.82 11.83
N LEU A 445 15.68 -21.86 11.20
CA LEU A 445 16.29 -20.99 10.21
C LEU A 445 16.77 -19.70 10.89
N ASP A 446 17.69 -19.01 10.23
CA ASP A 446 18.05 -17.65 10.62
C ASP A 446 16.90 -16.70 10.35
N ASP A 447 16.70 -15.74 11.25
CA ASP A 447 15.52 -14.88 11.22
C ASP A 447 15.85 -13.49 11.76
N PRO A 448 16.06 -12.52 10.85
CA PRO A 448 16.27 -11.13 11.25
C PRO A 448 14.96 -10.42 11.64
N THR A 449 13.80 -11.09 11.56
CA THR A 449 12.51 -10.48 11.88
C THR A 449 12.43 -10.09 13.37
N PRO A 450 12.03 -8.85 13.70
CA PRO A 450 11.81 -8.46 15.08
C PRO A 450 10.80 -9.37 15.80
N ALA A 451 11.18 -9.93 16.95
CA ALA A 451 10.33 -10.88 17.69
C ALA A 451 8.89 -10.39 17.99
N PRO A 452 8.61 -9.10 18.28
CA PRO A 452 7.25 -8.59 18.39
C PRO A 452 6.45 -8.66 17.08
N PHE A 453 7.07 -8.35 15.94
CA PHE A 453 6.44 -8.44 14.62
C PHE A 453 6.07 -9.89 14.31
N LYS A 454 7.03 -10.82 14.50
CA LYS A 454 6.83 -12.25 14.31
C LYS A 454 5.67 -12.80 15.14
N ARG A 455 5.64 -12.51 16.44
CA ARG A 455 4.53 -12.92 17.33
C ARG A 455 3.17 -12.39 16.87
N GLY A 456 3.13 -11.14 16.40
CA GLY A 456 1.92 -10.54 15.87
C GLY A 456 1.44 -11.20 14.58
N ARG A 457 2.37 -11.52 13.66
CA ARG A 457 2.06 -12.24 12.41
C ARG A 457 1.58 -13.67 12.68
N ILE A 458 2.14 -14.36 13.66
CA ILE A 458 1.65 -15.69 14.11
C ILE A 458 0.21 -15.56 14.63
N ALA A 459 -0.06 -14.61 15.53
CA ALA A 459 -1.41 -14.39 16.06
C ALA A 459 -2.43 -14.07 14.95
N PHE A 460 -2.05 -13.28 13.94
CA PHE A 460 -2.89 -12.94 12.80
C PHE A 460 -3.25 -14.14 11.91
N ASN A 461 -2.32 -15.10 11.76
CA ASN A 461 -2.54 -16.30 10.98
C ASN A 461 -3.23 -17.44 11.77
N ASN A 462 -3.24 -17.37 13.10
CA ASN A 462 -3.74 -18.44 13.96
C ASN A 462 -5.27 -18.57 13.89
N ALA A 463 -5.75 -19.69 13.36
CA ALA A 463 -7.18 -19.99 13.25
C ALA A 463 -7.86 -20.16 14.61
N SER A 464 -7.12 -20.38 15.69
CA SER A 464 -7.69 -20.35 17.06
C SER A 464 -8.35 -19.02 17.41
N ALA A 465 -8.07 -17.95 16.67
CA ALA A 465 -8.78 -16.69 16.79
C ALA A 465 -10.27 -16.81 16.43
N SER A 466 -10.68 -17.77 15.59
CA SER A 466 -12.08 -18.03 15.26
C SER A 466 -12.67 -19.14 16.14
N SER A 467 -13.96 -18.99 16.49
CA SER A 467 -14.69 -19.95 17.32
C SER A 467 -14.78 -21.37 16.74
N THR A 468 -14.68 -21.52 15.42
CA THR A 468 -14.70 -22.82 14.72
C THR A 468 -13.29 -23.31 14.36
N LYS A 469 -12.29 -22.44 14.41
CA LYS A 469 -10.93 -22.68 13.93
C LYS A 469 -10.81 -23.06 12.46
N THR A 470 -11.85 -22.81 11.66
CA THR A 470 -11.87 -23.13 10.22
C THR A 470 -11.38 -21.97 9.35
N PHE A 471 -10.99 -20.84 9.94
CA PHE A 471 -10.34 -19.70 9.26
C PHE A 471 -9.62 -18.80 10.27
N SER A 472 -8.74 -17.94 9.78
CA SER A 472 -8.03 -16.90 10.54
C SER A 472 -8.20 -15.53 9.87
N CYS A 473 -7.63 -14.46 10.46
CA CYS A 473 -7.63 -13.15 9.81
C CYS A 473 -6.91 -13.20 8.45
N ALA A 474 -5.81 -13.95 8.36
CA ALA A 474 -5.07 -14.15 7.11
C ALA A 474 -5.84 -14.95 6.04
N SER A 475 -6.90 -15.69 6.40
CA SER A 475 -7.77 -16.33 5.40
C SER A 475 -8.57 -15.30 4.60
N CYS A 476 -8.96 -14.18 5.24
CA CYS A 476 -9.65 -13.07 4.58
C CYS A 476 -8.67 -12.02 4.01
N HIS A 477 -7.46 -11.97 4.55
CA HIS A 477 -6.39 -11.03 4.18
C HIS A 477 -5.12 -11.81 3.79
N PRO A 478 -5.14 -12.51 2.65
CA PRO A 478 -3.99 -13.29 2.20
C PRO A 478 -2.81 -12.39 1.86
N ASP A 479 -1.61 -12.94 2.00
CA ASP A 479 -0.37 -12.26 1.60
C ASP A 479 -0.33 -12.02 0.07
N GLY A 480 0.51 -11.07 -0.40
CA GLY A 480 0.71 -10.75 -1.81
C GLY A 480 -0.22 -9.70 -2.43
N HIS A 481 -0.52 -8.64 -1.68
CA HIS A 481 -1.18 -7.41 -2.20
C HIS A 481 -2.65 -7.59 -2.62
N THR A 482 -3.35 -8.62 -2.13
CA THR A 482 -4.73 -8.96 -2.56
C THR A 482 -5.75 -8.79 -1.42
N ASP A 483 -6.65 -7.82 -1.52
CA ASP A 483 -7.74 -7.57 -0.56
C ASP A 483 -9.09 -7.32 -1.28
N GLN A 484 -9.60 -8.34 -1.99
CA GLN A 484 -10.76 -8.16 -2.90
C GLN A 484 -12.07 -8.78 -2.40
N LEU A 485 -12.07 -9.54 -1.31
CA LEU A 485 -13.26 -10.27 -0.88
C LEU A 485 -14.30 -9.33 -0.28
N LEU A 486 -15.49 -9.33 -0.85
CA LEU A 486 -16.67 -8.66 -0.27
C LEU A 486 -17.26 -9.51 0.87
N TRP A 487 -17.47 -8.89 2.02
CA TRP A 487 -18.09 -9.52 3.20
C TRP A 487 -19.21 -8.66 3.78
N VAL A 488 -20.26 -9.34 4.24
CA VAL A 488 -21.25 -8.76 5.16
C VAL A 488 -20.83 -9.10 6.59
N LEU A 489 -20.04 -8.21 7.18
CA LEU A 489 -19.61 -8.29 8.58
C LEU A 489 -20.59 -7.48 9.45
N LYS A 490 -20.70 -7.74 10.76
CA LYS A 490 -21.63 -7.06 11.70
C LYS A 490 -21.26 -5.57 11.93
N THR A 491 -21.09 -4.81 10.85
CA THR A 491 -20.85 -3.36 10.84
C THR A 491 -22.15 -2.62 11.11
N PRO A 492 -22.10 -1.41 11.69
CA PRO A 492 -23.31 -0.62 11.91
C PRO A 492 -24.06 -0.34 10.61
N ILE A 493 -25.37 -0.15 10.70
CA ILE A 493 -26.18 0.32 9.56
C ILE A 493 -25.82 1.79 9.35
N VAL A 494 -25.07 2.07 8.29
CA VAL A 494 -24.43 3.37 8.03
C VAL A 494 -25.23 4.30 7.10
N SER A 495 -26.55 4.18 7.13
CA SER A 495 -27.42 5.01 6.29
C SER A 495 -28.84 5.01 6.84
N GLY A 496 -29.68 5.94 6.40
CA GLY A 496 -31.13 5.91 6.68
C GLY A 496 -31.89 4.68 6.13
N GLY A 497 -31.18 3.61 5.76
CA GLY A 497 -31.72 2.29 5.44
C GLY A 497 -31.80 1.37 6.67
N SER A 498 -32.07 0.09 6.43
CA SER A 498 -32.28 -0.94 7.47
C SER A 498 -31.40 -2.19 7.30
N GLN A 499 -30.32 -2.10 6.51
CA GLN A 499 -29.44 -3.21 6.15
C GLN A 499 -27.95 -2.90 6.39
N ILE A 500 -27.21 -3.93 6.80
CA ILE A 500 -25.74 -3.95 6.86
C ILE A 500 -25.19 -3.99 5.43
N GLN A 501 -24.30 -3.05 5.10
CA GLN A 501 -23.73 -2.96 3.75
C GLN A 501 -22.53 -3.92 3.57
N PRO A 502 -22.43 -4.66 2.45
CA PRO A 502 -21.22 -5.40 2.09
C PRO A 502 -20.01 -4.46 1.95
N ARG A 503 -18.84 -4.93 2.40
CA ARG A 503 -17.57 -4.19 2.34
C ARG A 503 -16.47 -5.07 1.75
N SER A 504 -15.56 -4.51 0.95
CA SER A 504 -14.33 -5.25 0.62
C SER A 504 -13.43 -5.29 1.85
N THR A 505 -12.60 -6.32 1.97
CA THR A 505 -11.48 -6.28 2.89
C THR A 505 -10.58 -5.09 2.52
N MET A 506 -10.03 -4.41 3.53
CA MET A 506 -9.19 -3.22 3.30
C MET A 506 -7.72 -3.55 3.49
N PRO A 507 -6.84 -2.95 2.69
CA PRO A 507 -5.41 -3.06 2.91
C PRO A 507 -5.02 -2.42 4.24
N LEU A 508 -4.32 -3.22 5.05
CA LEU A 508 -3.74 -2.82 6.34
C LEU A 508 -2.27 -2.36 6.19
N ARG A 509 -1.84 -2.09 4.96
CA ARG A 509 -0.46 -1.71 4.64
C ARG A 509 -0.25 -0.20 4.75
N GLY A 510 0.95 0.19 5.16
CA GLY A 510 1.32 1.61 5.32
C GLY A 510 0.44 2.35 6.31
N LEU A 511 -0.16 1.65 7.29
CA LEU A 511 -1.11 2.24 8.23
C LEU A 511 -0.47 3.30 9.12
N ARG A 512 0.83 3.25 9.38
CA ARG A 512 1.48 4.19 10.29
C ARG A 512 1.23 5.64 9.85
N ASP A 513 0.71 6.45 10.76
CA ASP A 513 0.39 7.89 10.60
C ASP A 513 -0.79 8.26 9.71
N THR A 514 -1.57 7.28 9.27
CA THR A 514 -2.73 7.50 8.39
C THR A 514 -4.09 7.46 9.10
N ALA A 515 -4.12 7.45 10.44
CA ALA A 515 -5.35 7.30 11.22
C ALA A 515 -6.50 8.23 10.76
N PRO A 516 -7.78 7.89 11.03
CA PRO A 516 -8.32 6.60 11.51
C PRO A 516 -7.97 5.41 10.63
N PHE A 517 -7.93 4.22 11.24
CA PHE A 517 -7.50 3.00 10.55
C PHE A 517 -8.63 2.18 9.91
N HIS A 518 -9.89 2.59 10.06
CA HIS A 518 -11.07 1.89 9.52
C HIS A 518 -12.03 2.85 8.76
N TRP A 519 -12.85 2.32 7.83
CA TRP A 519 -13.71 3.05 6.87
C TRP A 519 -14.86 3.85 7.50
N ASP A 520 -15.23 3.51 8.74
CA ASP A 520 -16.46 4.01 9.35
C ASP A 520 -16.22 4.92 10.54
N GLY A 521 -14.97 5.22 10.90
CA GLY A 521 -14.67 5.99 12.12
C GLY A 521 -15.23 5.37 13.41
N ILE A 522 -15.57 4.06 13.42
CA ILE A 522 -16.33 3.40 14.51
C ILE A 522 -15.46 2.54 15.44
N PRO A 523 -14.45 1.78 14.96
CA PRO A 523 -13.39 1.27 15.83
C PRO A 523 -12.04 1.92 15.51
N GLY A 524 -11.36 2.43 16.52
CA GLY A 524 -10.00 2.96 16.37
C GLY A 524 -9.93 4.32 15.68
N ASP A 525 -10.93 5.18 15.87
CA ASP A 525 -10.93 6.56 15.40
C ASP A 525 -10.54 7.54 16.52
N PRO A 526 -9.29 8.08 16.48
CA PRO A 526 -8.81 9.03 17.48
C PRO A 526 -9.30 10.46 17.25
N TYR A 527 -9.94 10.77 16.12
CA TYR A 527 -10.30 12.14 15.73
C TYR A 527 -11.81 12.40 15.81
N GLY A 528 -12.64 11.38 15.62
CA GLY A 528 -14.09 11.55 15.45
C GLY A 528 -14.41 12.38 14.20
N GLY A 529 -15.65 12.81 14.06
CA GLY A 529 -16.13 13.62 12.94
C GLY A 529 -17.28 12.96 12.16
N ASN A 530 -17.45 13.37 10.90
CA ASN A 530 -18.45 12.80 10.00
C ASN A 530 -17.94 11.46 9.50
N ASN A 531 -18.73 10.41 9.68
CA ASN A 531 -18.38 9.08 9.19
C ASN A 531 -19.56 8.43 8.47
N SER A 532 -19.36 7.22 7.95
CA SER A 532 -20.41 6.44 7.28
C SER A 532 -21.69 6.36 8.13
N ALA A 533 -21.61 6.16 9.45
CA ALA A 533 -22.80 6.10 10.31
C ALA A 533 -23.50 7.45 10.52
N ASN A 534 -22.79 8.56 10.33
CA ASN A 534 -23.30 9.90 10.59
C ASN A 534 -22.85 10.89 9.50
N VAL A 535 -23.20 10.63 8.24
CA VAL A 535 -22.68 11.38 7.07
C VAL A 535 -23.00 12.88 7.09
N ARG A 536 -24.03 13.28 7.85
CA ARG A 536 -24.49 14.68 8.03
C ARG A 536 -24.31 15.21 9.46
N GLY A 537 -23.70 14.45 10.36
CA GLY A 537 -23.52 14.84 11.76
C GLY A 537 -22.14 14.50 12.28
N HIS A 538 -21.92 14.73 13.57
CA HIS A 538 -20.63 14.55 14.21
C HIS A 538 -20.66 13.35 15.16
N SER A 539 -19.69 12.45 15.02
CA SER A 539 -19.41 11.36 15.96
C SER A 539 -18.19 11.74 16.82
N PRO A 540 -18.23 11.54 18.14
CA PRO A 540 -17.04 11.78 18.98
C PRO A 540 -15.93 10.75 18.67
N PRO A 541 -14.65 11.08 18.97
CA PRO A 541 -13.57 10.08 18.99
C PRO A 541 -13.95 8.89 19.88
N ASN A 542 -13.55 7.69 19.48
CA ASN A 542 -13.82 6.45 20.23
C ASN A 542 -12.57 5.77 20.82
N VAL A 543 -11.39 6.31 20.54
CA VAL A 543 -10.12 5.92 21.14
C VAL A 543 -9.30 7.14 21.51
N ASP A 544 -8.40 6.97 22.47
CA ASP A 544 -7.41 7.98 22.80
C ASP A 544 -6.35 8.06 21.69
N GLY A 545 -6.16 9.27 21.14
CA GLY A 545 -5.16 9.56 20.11
C GLY A 545 -3.71 9.59 20.61
N SER A 546 -3.46 9.41 21.92
CA SER A 546 -2.11 9.42 22.49
C SER A 546 -1.21 8.28 21.99
N SER A 547 -1.78 7.17 21.48
CA SER A 547 -1.03 6.04 20.93
C SER A 547 -1.75 5.33 19.77
N PRO A 548 -1.14 5.27 18.57
CA PRO A 548 -1.67 4.50 17.42
C PRO A 548 -1.91 3.01 17.74
N ASP A 549 -1.12 2.41 18.64
CA ASP A 549 -1.28 1.01 19.06
C ASP A 549 -2.65 0.76 19.67
N ASN A 550 -3.18 1.72 20.45
CA ASN A 550 -4.49 1.60 21.10
C ASN A 550 -5.63 1.63 20.08
N ALA A 551 -5.50 2.48 19.05
CA ALA A 551 -6.47 2.57 17.98
C ALA A 551 -6.55 1.26 17.19
N ILE A 552 -5.41 0.69 16.76
CA ILE A 552 -5.42 -0.62 16.10
C ILE A 552 -5.83 -1.75 17.05
N ARG A 553 -5.49 -1.67 18.34
CA ARG A 553 -5.96 -2.66 19.31
C ARG A 553 -7.50 -2.68 19.38
N ASN A 554 -8.15 -1.53 19.30
CA ASN A 554 -9.60 -1.43 19.25
C ASN A 554 -10.17 -2.08 17.96
N VAL A 555 -9.50 -1.88 16.82
CA VAL A 555 -9.84 -2.57 15.55
C VAL A 555 -9.72 -4.08 15.70
N VAL A 556 -8.61 -4.57 16.26
CA VAL A 556 -8.37 -6.00 16.54
C VAL A 556 -9.47 -6.58 17.42
N ASP A 557 -9.75 -5.96 18.57
CA ASP A 557 -10.75 -6.46 19.50
C ASP A 557 -12.17 -6.41 18.90
N GLY A 558 -12.47 -5.40 18.07
CA GLY A 558 -13.72 -5.30 17.31
C GLY A 558 -13.88 -6.41 16.27
N ALA A 559 -12.84 -6.70 15.49
CA ALA A 559 -12.84 -7.77 14.50
C ALA A 559 -13.01 -9.15 15.15
N LEU A 560 -12.33 -9.40 16.27
CA LEU A 560 -12.46 -10.66 17.01
C LEU A 560 -13.87 -10.86 17.57
N LYS A 561 -14.47 -9.81 18.17
CA LYS A 561 -15.83 -9.85 18.74
C LYS A 561 -16.96 -9.92 17.70
N SER A 562 -16.67 -9.68 16.43
CA SER A 562 -17.67 -9.68 15.37
C SER A 562 -17.45 -10.85 14.42
N THR A 563 -16.46 -10.75 13.54
CA THR A 563 -16.20 -11.70 12.46
C THR A 563 -15.72 -13.06 12.97
N MET A 564 -14.95 -13.09 14.06
CA MET A 564 -14.34 -14.33 14.54
C MET A 564 -15.21 -15.08 15.57
N ALA A 565 -16.22 -14.42 16.14
CA ALA A 565 -17.14 -14.96 17.15
C ALA A 565 -18.30 -15.76 16.51
N LEU A 566 -18.79 -16.78 17.20
CA LEU A 566 -19.99 -17.51 16.76
C LEU A 566 -21.25 -16.75 17.21
N GLY A 567 -21.77 -15.86 16.37
CA GLY A 567 -23.07 -15.19 16.59
C GLY A 567 -23.22 -14.57 17.98
N ASP A 568 -24.41 -14.69 18.59
CA ASP A 568 -24.70 -14.18 19.95
C ASP A 568 -24.23 -15.14 21.07
N SER A 569 -23.32 -16.08 20.77
CA SER A 569 -22.79 -17.00 21.79
C SER A 569 -21.73 -16.30 22.66
N ALA A 570 -21.54 -16.80 23.89
CA ALA A 570 -20.48 -16.33 24.78
C ALA A 570 -19.06 -16.72 24.30
N THR A 571 -18.93 -17.58 23.28
CA THR A 571 -17.65 -18.14 22.82
C THR A 571 -17.04 -17.31 21.69
N GLY A 572 -15.80 -16.83 21.85
CA GLY A 572 -15.11 -16.10 20.80
C GLY A 572 -15.27 -14.59 20.83
N ASN A 573 -15.66 -14.00 21.97
CA ASN A 573 -15.80 -12.54 22.16
C ASN A 573 -14.45 -11.82 22.33
N GLY A 574 -13.42 -12.26 21.60
CA GLY A 574 -12.04 -11.79 21.72
C GLY A 574 -11.26 -12.41 22.87
N ASP A 575 -11.76 -13.46 23.49
CA ASP A 575 -11.13 -14.22 24.59
C ASP A 575 -10.32 -15.44 24.13
N LEU A 576 -10.44 -15.83 22.85
CA LEU A 576 -9.70 -16.96 22.27
C LEU A 576 -8.23 -16.66 22.01
N LEU A 577 -7.88 -15.38 21.89
CA LEU A 577 -6.50 -14.91 21.90
C LEU A 577 -6.25 -14.17 23.21
N ASP A 578 -5.09 -14.42 23.81
CA ASP A 578 -4.71 -13.78 25.06
C ASP A 578 -4.45 -12.26 24.87
N ARG A 579 -4.15 -11.57 25.96
CA ARG A 579 -3.89 -10.12 25.92
C ARG A 579 -2.65 -9.78 25.08
N ASN A 580 -1.59 -10.58 25.19
CA ASN A 580 -0.30 -10.38 24.53
C ASN A 580 -0.37 -10.68 23.04
N GLU A 581 -1.02 -11.77 22.64
CA GLU A 581 -1.24 -12.13 21.23
C GLU A 581 -1.94 -11.00 20.49
N ARG A 582 -3.04 -10.49 21.04
CA ARG A 582 -3.77 -9.36 20.47
C ARG A 582 -2.97 -8.06 20.49
N TYR A 583 -2.04 -7.88 21.43
CA TYR A 583 -1.18 -6.70 21.50
C TYR A 583 -0.08 -6.77 20.43
N TYR A 584 0.57 -7.92 20.28
CA TYR A 584 1.54 -8.09 19.20
C TYR A 584 0.87 -8.06 17.83
N MET A 585 -0.36 -8.56 17.71
CA MET A 585 -1.15 -8.43 16.47
C MET A 585 -1.40 -6.97 16.12
N SER A 586 -1.78 -6.10 17.08
CA SER A 586 -1.97 -4.68 16.78
C SER A 586 -0.68 -4.00 16.33
N ARG A 587 0.45 -4.39 16.92
CA ARG A 587 1.77 -3.89 16.53
C ARG A 587 2.19 -4.36 15.14
N PHE A 588 1.94 -5.62 14.80
CA PHE A 588 2.19 -6.18 13.47
C PHE A 588 1.42 -5.38 12.41
N LEU A 589 0.13 -5.17 12.61
CA LEU A 589 -0.73 -4.43 11.68
C LEU A 589 -0.28 -2.98 11.44
N LEU A 590 0.29 -2.31 12.45
CA LEU A 590 0.83 -0.94 12.29
C LEU A 590 2.11 -0.85 11.47
N ALA A 591 2.78 -1.98 11.25
CA ALA A 591 4.13 -2.02 10.75
C ALA A 591 4.26 -2.75 9.40
N ILE A 592 3.15 -3.09 8.74
CA ILE A 592 3.17 -3.73 7.43
C ILE A 592 3.63 -2.70 6.38
N PRO A 593 4.82 -2.86 5.76
CA PRO A 593 5.36 -1.89 4.83
C PRO A 593 4.76 -2.06 3.42
N TYR A 594 4.68 -0.96 2.65
CA TYR A 594 4.50 -1.04 1.19
C TYR A 594 5.65 -1.80 0.53
N PRO A 595 5.42 -2.56 -0.55
CA PRO A 595 6.52 -3.02 -1.39
C PRO A 595 7.16 -1.81 -2.12
N PRO A 596 8.35 -1.97 -2.72
CA PRO A 596 8.91 -0.92 -3.57
C PRO A 596 7.97 -0.57 -4.73
N ALA A 597 8.03 0.68 -5.18
CA ALA A 597 7.17 1.15 -6.27
C ALA A 597 7.44 0.36 -7.57
N GLN A 598 6.40 -0.27 -8.11
CA GLN A 598 6.47 -1.26 -9.19
C GLN A 598 7.23 -0.77 -10.43
N LYS A 599 7.06 0.51 -10.79
CA LYS A 599 7.66 1.08 -12.02
C LYS A 599 8.59 2.26 -11.77
N ARG A 600 8.96 2.55 -10.52
CA ARG A 600 9.94 3.62 -10.25
C ARG A 600 11.27 3.26 -10.90
N ALA A 601 11.80 4.17 -11.70
CA ALA A 601 13.06 3.96 -12.40
C ALA A 601 14.20 3.67 -11.41
N PHE A 602 15.15 2.80 -11.77
CA PHE A 602 16.33 2.51 -10.96
C PHE A 602 17.28 3.72 -10.84
N THR A 603 16.99 4.85 -11.48
CA THR A 603 17.68 6.13 -11.20
C THR A 603 17.01 6.95 -10.11
N ASN A 604 15.94 6.43 -9.51
CA ASN A 604 15.08 7.07 -8.52
C ASN A 604 14.37 8.36 -9.01
N VAL A 605 14.38 8.63 -10.32
CA VAL A 605 13.75 9.81 -10.93
C VAL A 605 12.36 9.44 -11.43
N LEU A 606 11.36 10.29 -11.17
CA LEU A 606 10.02 10.16 -11.74
C LEU A 606 10.04 10.36 -13.27
N SER A 607 9.26 9.57 -14.00
CA SER A 607 9.02 9.80 -15.41
C SER A 607 8.22 11.08 -15.62
N LYS A 608 8.36 11.70 -16.80
CA LYS A 608 7.56 12.87 -17.18
C LYS A 608 6.05 12.61 -17.06
N ARG A 609 5.61 11.37 -17.35
CA ARG A 609 4.21 10.99 -17.22
C ARG A 609 3.76 10.93 -15.77
N ALA A 610 4.57 10.37 -14.87
CA ALA A 610 4.25 10.38 -13.44
C ALA A 610 4.18 11.82 -12.90
N VAL A 611 5.10 12.71 -13.31
CA VAL A 611 5.05 14.15 -13.00
C VAL A 611 3.75 14.79 -13.48
N ASP A 612 3.35 14.54 -14.73
CA ASP A 612 2.07 15.01 -15.27
C ASP A 612 0.87 14.47 -14.48
N GLY A 613 0.94 13.21 -14.03
CA GLY A 613 -0.05 12.59 -13.16
C GLY A 613 -0.17 13.31 -11.82
N PHE A 614 0.95 13.56 -11.14
CA PHE A 614 0.99 14.32 -9.88
C PHE A 614 0.38 15.71 -10.05
N GLU A 615 0.76 16.42 -11.11
CA GLU A 615 0.26 17.78 -11.39
C GLU A 615 -1.25 17.77 -11.69
N LEU A 616 -1.73 16.83 -12.52
CA LEU A 616 -3.16 16.66 -12.80
C LEU A 616 -3.94 16.30 -11.54
N PHE A 617 -3.39 15.44 -10.69
CA PHE A 617 -4.06 14.95 -9.50
C PHE A 617 -4.17 16.03 -8.41
N HIS A 618 -3.09 16.79 -8.18
CA HIS A 618 -2.96 17.69 -7.03
C HIS A 618 -3.10 19.18 -7.35
N ILE A 619 -2.94 19.60 -8.61
CA ILE A 619 -2.86 21.03 -8.99
C ILE A 619 -3.90 21.40 -10.05
N LYS A 620 -3.87 20.73 -11.22
CA LYS A 620 -4.64 21.14 -12.41
C LYS A 620 -6.07 20.61 -12.42
N GLY A 621 -6.29 19.37 -11.98
CA GLY A 621 -7.62 18.77 -11.89
C GLY A 621 -8.41 18.71 -13.21
N ASN A 622 -9.72 18.51 -13.08
CA ASN A 622 -10.68 18.49 -14.18
C ASN A 622 -11.49 19.79 -14.22
N HIS A 623 -11.23 20.64 -15.21
CA HIS A 623 -11.85 21.97 -15.32
C HIS A 623 -13.31 21.92 -15.83
N GLU A 624 -13.66 21.08 -16.81
CA GLU A 624 -15.00 20.95 -17.43
C GLU A 624 -15.74 22.29 -17.71
N GLY A 625 -15.02 23.39 -17.96
CA GLY A 625 -15.63 24.71 -18.15
C GLY A 625 -16.20 25.34 -16.85
N LYS A 626 -15.96 24.73 -15.69
CA LYS A 626 -16.28 25.29 -14.38
C LYS A 626 -15.30 26.41 -14.03
N PRO A 627 -15.70 27.40 -13.22
CA PRO A 627 -14.79 28.47 -12.77
C PRO A 627 -13.58 27.98 -11.98
N GLN A 628 -13.67 26.79 -11.38
CA GLN A 628 -12.61 26.15 -10.60
C GLN A 628 -12.54 24.66 -10.95
N PRO A 629 -11.36 24.09 -11.21
CA PRO A 629 -11.22 22.68 -11.55
C PRO A 629 -11.42 21.77 -10.33
N ASN A 630 -12.01 20.60 -10.56
CA ASN A 630 -12.11 19.55 -9.55
C ASN A 630 -10.77 18.82 -9.41
N VAL A 631 -10.12 18.93 -8.25
CA VAL A 631 -8.79 18.34 -7.98
C VAL A 631 -8.96 17.15 -7.03
N CYS A 632 -8.43 15.98 -7.42
CA CYS A 632 -8.54 14.77 -6.59
C CYS A 632 -7.75 14.90 -5.29
N GLY A 633 -6.59 15.56 -5.36
CA GLY A 633 -5.72 15.85 -4.22
C GLY A 633 -6.35 16.71 -3.13
N ASP A 634 -7.52 17.33 -3.37
CA ASP A 634 -8.25 18.04 -2.33
C ASP A 634 -8.90 17.05 -1.34
N CYS A 635 -9.36 15.91 -1.85
CA CYS A 635 -9.97 14.84 -1.06
C CYS A 635 -9.02 13.66 -0.80
N HIS A 636 -7.87 13.58 -1.47
CA HIS A 636 -6.93 12.46 -1.38
C HIS A 636 -5.52 13.00 -1.15
N ARG A 637 -5.15 13.20 0.12
CA ARG A 637 -4.00 14.03 0.49
C ARG A 637 -2.77 13.20 0.81
N MET A 638 -1.59 13.78 0.60
CA MET A 638 -0.34 13.18 1.07
C MET A 638 -0.31 13.12 2.61
N PRO A 639 0.40 12.15 3.23
CA PRO A 639 1.07 11.00 2.62
C PRO A 639 0.06 9.86 2.35
N PHE A 640 0.23 9.14 1.24
CA PHE A 640 -0.61 7.97 0.88
C PHE A 640 -2.08 8.25 0.51
N LEU A 641 -2.39 9.48 0.09
CA LEU A 641 -3.66 9.85 -0.55
C LEU A 641 -4.89 9.66 0.34
N VAL A 642 -4.72 9.73 1.67
CA VAL A 642 -5.80 9.59 2.66
C VAL A 642 -6.52 10.91 2.93
N SER A 643 -7.81 10.83 3.23
CA SER A 643 -8.57 11.92 3.86
C SER A 643 -9.62 11.33 4.75
N THR A 644 -9.82 11.96 5.90
CA THR A 644 -10.75 11.53 6.93
C THR A 644 -11.75 12.65 7.16
N ASN A 645 -12.96 12.32 7.57
CA ASN A 645 -14.03 13.28 7.85
C ASN A 645 -14.50 14.11 6.64
N THR A 646 -14.58 13.51 5.45
CA THR A 646 -15.08 14.22 4.27
C THR A 646 -16.60 14.47 4.39
N PRO A 647 -17.07 15.74 4.42
CA PRO A 647 -18.49 16.03 4.63
C PRO A 647 -19.39 15.48 3.52
N GLY A 648 -20.55 14.93 3.89
CA GLY A 648 -21.62 14.56 2.95
C GLY A 648 -21.39 13.28 2.14
N SER A 649 -20.16 12.75 2.08
CA SER A 649 -19.87 11.49 1.39
C SER A 649 -20.09 10.27 2.28
N GLY A 650 -19.87 10.39 3.61
CA GLY A 650 -19.81 9.25 4.52
C GLY A 650 -18.59 8.33 4.30
N MET A 651 -17.77 8.63 3.30
CA MET A 651 -16.51 7.97 3.03
C MET A 651 -15.42 8.67 3.84
N ASP A 652 -14.94 8.04 4.92
CA ASP A 652 -13.51 8.17 5.19
C ASP A 652 -12.82 7.51 4.00
N ALA A 653 -11.80 8.13 3.42
CA ALA A 653 -11.20 7.72 2.16
C ALA A 653 -9.95 6.80 2.28
N PRO A 654 -9.90 5.74 3.12
CA PRO A 654 -8.86 4.71 3.03
C PRO A 654 -8.79 3.96 1.69
N THR A 655 -9.74 4.15 0.75
CA THR A 655 -9.73 3.47 -0.56
C THR A 655 -8.48 3.76 -1.38
N TRP A 656 -7.80 4.89 -1.13
CA TRP A 656 -6.55 5.23 -1.82
C TRP A 656 -5.28 4.71 -1.13
N ARG A 657 -5.37 4.13 0.08
CA ARG A 657 -4.23 3.39 0.66
C ARG A 657 -3.89 2.18 -0.20
N GLY A 658 -4.94 1.46 -0.59
CA GLY A 658 -4.87 0.39 -1.59
C GLY A 658 -4.66 0.89 -3.02
N ALA A 659 -4.20 2.12 -3.25
CA ALA A 659 -3.78 2.50 -4.59
C ALA A 659 -2.43 1.83 -4.95
N TYR A 660 -1.59 1.62 -3.94
CA TYR A 660 -0.29 0.95 -4.08
C TYR A 660 -0.40 -0.57 -4.00
N ASP A 661 -1.41 -1.07 -3.26
CA ASP A 661 -1.82 -2.47 -3.34
C ASP A 661 -2.65 -2.66 -4.61
N ARG A 662 -2.46 -3.77 -5.32
CA ARG A 662 -3.15 -3.99 -6.59
C ARG A 662 -4.60 -4.40 -6.32
N PHE A 663 -5.50 -3.91 -7.15
CA PHE A 663 -6.94 -4.24 -7.23
C PHE A 663 -7.92 -3.56 -6.23
N LEU A 664 -8.99 -2.98 -6.84
CA LEU A 664 -10.25 -2.44 -6.30
C LEU A 664 -10.21 -1.11 -5.48
N ILE A 665 -10.08 0.01 -6.20
CA ILE A 665 -10.12 1.40 -5.66
C ILE A 665 -11.55 1.95 -5.51
N LEU A 666 -12.58 1.25 -6.00
CA LEU A 666 -13.95 1.78 -6.00
C LEU A 666 -14.71 1.37 -4.73
N PRO A 667 -15.21 2.33 -3.94
CA PRO A 667 -15.95 2.01 -2.73
C PRO A 667 -17.13 1.08 -3.02
N GLN A 668 -17.16 -0.03 -2.27
CA GLN A 668 -18.20 -1.06 -2.32
C GLN A 668 -18.31 -1.82 -3.65
N GLY A 669 -17.43 -1.60 -4.64
CA GLY A 669 -17.50 -2.30 -5.93
C GLY A 669 -18.80 -2.07 -6.73
N ARG A 670 -19.56 -1.00 -6.45
CA ARG A 670 -20.88 -0.73 -7.07
C ARG A 670 -20.87 -0.47 -8.57
N LEU A 671 -19.71 -0.16 -9.15
CA LEU A 671 -19.51 -0.06 -10.60
C LEU A 671 -18.92 -1.34 -11.20
N ASN A 672 -18.54 -2.31 -10.36
CA ASN A 672 -17.93 -3.58 -10.73
C ASN A 672 -19.01 -4.66 -10.85
N ILE A 673 -20.04 -4.36 -11.64
CA ILE A 673 -21.24 -5.19 -11.82
C ILE A 673 -21.31 -5.58 -13.28
N ILE A 674 -21.44 -6.87 -13.57
CA ILE A 674 -21.37 -7.40 -14.93
C ILE A 674 -22.50 -6.90 -15.85
N ASP A 675 -23.60 -6.45 -15.28
CA ASP A 675 -24.70 -5.81 -16.01
C ASP A 675 -24.26 -4.51 -16.71
N PHE A 676 -23.25 -3.81 -16.18
CA PHE A 676 -22.66 -2.68 -16.87
C PHE A 676 -21.75 -3.15 -17.99
N ASP A 677 -22.12 -2.86 -19.25
CA ASP A 677 -21.35 -3.31 -20.42
C ASP A 677 -19.89 -2.84 -20.41
N PHE A 678 -19.62 -1.64 -19.89
CA PHE A 678 -18.24 -1.16 -19.74
C PHE A 678 -17.42 -2.05 -18.79
N TYR A 679 -18.02 -2.55 -17.71
CA TYR A 679 -17.35 -3.42 -16.74
C TYR A 679 -17.27 -4.85 -17.25
N ARG A 680 -18.33 -5.36 -17.90
CA ARG A 680 -18.32 -6.66 -18.59
C ARG A 680 -17.12 -6.80 -19.51
N ASN A 681 -16.89 -5.79 -20.36
CA ASN A 681 -15.75 -5.76 -21.28
C ASN A 681 -14.38 -5.76 -20.57
N ILE A 682 -14.29 -5.22 -19.35
CA ILE A 682 -13.08 -5.23 -18.52
C ILE A 682 -12.91 -6.60 -17.83
N ALA A 683 -13.99 -7.15 -17.27
CA ALA A 683 -14.01 -8.44 -16.60
C ALA A 683 -13.63 -9.59 -17.55
N GLU A 684 -14.13 -9.58 -18.79
CA GLU A 684 -13.78 -10.58 -19.81
C GLU A 684 -12.28 -10.63 -20.13
N LYS A 685 -11.57 -9.50 -19.98
CA LYS A 685 -10.12 -9.37 -20.18
C LYS A 685 -9.29 -9.74 -18.94
N GLY A 686 -9.91 -10.13 -17.84
CA GLY A 686 -9.21 -10.41 -16.58
C GLY A 686 -8.98 -9.17 -15.71
N ILE A 687 -9.82 -8.14 -15.87
CA ILE A 687 -9.79 -6.89 -15.10
C ILE A 687 -8.40 -6.20 -15.13
N PRO A 688 -7.92 -5.74 -16.30
CA PRO A 688 -6.69 -4.97 -16.36
C PRO A 688 -6.80 -3.71 -15.49
N GLU A 689 -5.94 -3.56 -14.49
CA GLU A 689 -6.04 -2.51 -13.48
C GLU A 689 -6.08 -1.11 -14.09
N LYS A 690 -5.22 -0.82 -15.06
CA LYS A 690 -5.20 0.46 -15.76
C LYS A 690 -6.57 0.81 -16.36
N ASP A 691 -7.28 -0.16 -16.93
CA ASP A 691 -8.60 0.05 -17.51
C ASP A 691 -9.65 0.34 -16.41
N LEU A 692 -9.57 -0.36 -15.27
CA LEU A 692 -10.41 -0.11 -14.11
C LEU A 692 -10.17 1.29 -13.52
N TRP A 693 -8.89 1.66 -13.35
CA TRP A 693 -8.46 2.97 -12.87
C TRP A 693 -8.99 4.12 -13.73
N ARG A 694 -8.97 3.94 -15.06
CA ARG A 694 -9.45 4.95 -16.00
C ARG A 694 -10.93 5.30 -15.78
N LEU A 695 -11.75 4.39 -15.23
CA LEU A 695 -13.16 4.65 -14.91
C LEU A 695 -13.32 5.75 -13.84
N SER A 696 -12.38 5.88 -12.90
CA SER A 696 -12.38 6.90 -11.84
C SER A 696 -12.42 8.34 -12.38
N TRP A 697 -12.02 8.55 -13.65
CA TRP A 697 -12.03 9.85 -14.32
C TRP A 697 -12.95 9.90 -15.54
N ARG A 698 -14.08 9.19 -15.49
CA ARG A 698 -15.06 9.11 -16.58
C ARG A 698 -14.42 8.63 -17.89
N SER A 699 -13.46 7.72 -17.78
CA SER A 699 -12.76 7.13 -18.93
C SER A 699 -11.99 8.12 -19.81
N LYS A 700 -11.60 9.29 -19.27
CA LYS A 700 -10.90 10.34 -20.04
C LYS A 700 -9.39 10.06 -20.15
N PRO A 701 -8.84 9.88 -21.37
CA PRO A 701 -7.41 9.55 -21.55
C PRO A 701 -6.43 10.61 -21.05
N ARG A 702 -6.86 11.87 -20.93
CA ARG A 702 -6.03 12.95 -20.35
C ARG A 702 -5.55 12.63 -18.93
N PHE A 703 -6.29 11.80 -18.20
CA PHE A 703 -5.95 11.40 -16.82
C PHE A 703 -5.14 10.11 -16.73
N ASP A 704 -4.84 9.45 -17.85
CA ASP A 704 -3.96 8.27 -17.89
C ASP A 704 -2.61 8.49 -17.18
N PRO A 705 -1.96 9.68 -17.21
CA PRO A 705 -0.74 9.94 -16.44
C PRO A 705 -0.84 9.70 -14.92
N ILE A 706 -2.04 9.74 -14.32
CA ILE A 706 -2.24 9.43 -12.90
C ILE A 706 -1.92 7.96 -12.60
N TRP A 707 -2.08 7.06 -13.57
CA TRP A 707 -1.68 5.67 -13.39
C TRP A 707 -0.17 5.55 -13.17
N GLU A 708 0.62 6.29 -13.96
CA GLU A 708 2.08 6.33 -13.78
C GLU A 708 2.49 7.04 -12.47
N MET A 709 1.72 8.03 -11.99
CA MET A 709 1.90 8.62 -10.64
C MET A 709 1.81 7.55 -9.54
N VAL A 710 0.83 6.65 -9.61
CA VAL A 710 0.63 5.60 -8.61
C VAL A 710 1.75 4.56 -8.69
N LEU A 711 2.10 4.10 -9.90
CA LEU A 711 3.12 3.06 -10.10
C LEU A 711 4.56 3.50 -9.78
N GLU A 712 4.85 4.80 -9.87
CA GLU A 712 6.19 5.36 -9.63
C GLU A 712 6.29 6.15 -8.32
N GLY A 713 5.18 6.46 -7.67
CA GLY A 713 5.15 7.23 -6.43
C GLY A 713 5.85 6.50 -5.28
N SER A 714 6.60 7.25 -4.48
CA SER A 714 7.43 6.70 -3.40
C SER A 714 6.61 5.99 -2.33
N THR A 715 6.93 4.70 -2.14
CA THR A 715 6.44 3.84 -1.07
C THR A 715 7.45 3.69 0.08
N GLY A 716 8.51 4.51 0.08
CA GLY A 716 9.52 4.54 1.13
C GLY A 716 10.87 3.94 0.75
N TYR A 717 11.06 3.59 -0.51
CA TYR A 717 12.30 2.99 -1.02
C TYR A 717 12.83 3.78 -2.20
N SER A 718 14.15 3.80 -2.35
CA SER A 718 14.81 4.23 -3.59
C SER A 718 14.41 3.31 -4.74
N GLY A 719 14.33 3.84 -5.97
CA GLY A 719 14.13 3.01 -7.17
C GLY A 719 15.21 1.94 -7.41
N THR A 720 16.39 2.06 -6.78
CA THR A 720 17.45 1.03 -6.82
C THR A 720 17.28 -0.08 -5.79
N PHE A 721 16.47 0.10 -4.75
CA PHE A 721 16.33 -0.91 -3.70
C PHE A 721 15.90 -2.26 -4.29
N ALA A 722 16.48 -3.34 -3.74
CA ALA A 722 16.33 -4.73 -4.13
C ALA A 722 16.83 -5.10 -5.54
N ARG A 723 17.21 -4.14 -6.40
CA ARG A 723 17.75 -4.45 -7.73
C ARG A 723 19.02 -5.30 -7.62
N GLN A 724 19.13 -6.27 -8.53
CA GLN A 724 20.23 -7.22 -8.57
C GLN A 724 20.99 -7.19 -9.89
N LEU A 725 22.27 -7.58 -9.80
CA LEU A 725 23.15 -7.72 -10.94
C LEU A 725 24.17 -8.83 -10.66
N THR A 726 24.33 -9.78 -11.57
CA THR A 726 25.47 -10.71 -11.54
C THR A 726 26.55 -10.22 -12.50
N LEU A 727 27.77 -10.02 -12.00
CA LEU A 727 28.94 -9.66 -12.79
C LEU A 727 29.86 -10.88 -12.95
N ASN A 728 30.07 -11.31 -14.18
CA ASN A 728 30.98 -12.38 -14.57
C ASN A 728 31.45 -12.14 -16.03
N GLN A 729 32.21 -13.08 -16.60
CA GLN A 729 32.72 -12.96 -17.97
C GLN A 729 31.63 -12.74 -19.03
N LYS A 730 30.44 -13.33 -18.86
CA LYS A 730 29.32 -13.23 -19.80
C LYS A 730 28.54 -11.91 -19.67
N THR A 731 28.48 -11.35 -18.47
CA THR A 731 27.64 -10.18 -18.17
C THR A 731 28.42 -8.86 -18.16
N ALA A 732 29.75 -8.89 -18.06
CA ALA A 732 30.59 -7.69 -17.90
C ALA A 732 30.46 -6.63 -19.01
N ASN A 733 30.06 -7.02 -20.22
CA ASN A 733 29.88 -6.10 -21.36
C ASN A 733 28.41 -5.91 -21.76
N GLN A 734 27.46 -6.46 -21.00
CA GLN A 734 26.04 -6.31 -21.33
C GLN A 734 25.58 -4.87 -21.06
N ARG A 735 24.74 -4.32 -21.95
CA ARG A 735 24.18 -2.96 -21.81
C ARG A 735 23.51 -2.77 -20.44
N LEU A 736 22.73 -3.75 -19.98
CA LEU A 736 22.10 -3.70 -18.66
C LEU A 736 23.12 -3.51 -17.53
N THR A 737 24.21 -4.30 -17.50
CA THR A 737 25.30 -4.16 -16.53
C THR A 737 25.88 -2.74 -16.55
N LEU A 738 26.15 -2.21 -17.75
CA LEU A 738 26.77 -0.90 -17.95
C LEU A 738 25.86 0.27 -17.54
N GLU A 739 24.53 0.08 -17.52
CA GLU A 739 23.57 1.11 -17.11
C GLU A 739 23.13 0.97 -15.64
N LEU A 740 22.92 -0.26 -15.16
CA LEU A 740 22.43 -0.52 -13.80
C LEU A 740 23.53 -0.34 -12.75
N LEU A 741 24.73 -0.88 -12.97
CA LEU A 741 25.82 -0.80 -11.98
C LEU A 741 26.15 0.64 -11.56
N PRO A 742 26.27 1.62 -12.49
CA PRO A 742 26.49 3.01 -12.10
C PRO A 742 25.33 3.61 -11.29
N ALA A 743 24.09 3.20 -11.55
CA ALA A 743 22.93 3.70 -10.80
C ALA A 743 22.90 3.14 -9.37
N LEU A 744 23.26 1.87 -9.19
CA LEU A 744 23.42 1.23 -7.88
C LEU A 744 24.52 1.94 -7.07
N GLU A 745 25.68 2.17 -7.68
CA GLU A 745 26.79 2.86 -7.03
C GLU A 745 26.45 4.31 -6.67
N ALA A 746 25.76 5.04 -7.56
CA ALA A 746 25.30 6.39 -7.27
C ALA A 746 24.35 6.42 -6.06
N SER A 747 23.39 5.50 -6.01
CA SER A 747 22.45 5.40 -4.88
C SER A 747 23.15 5.04 -3.58
N ALA A 748 24.13 4.13 -3.62
CA ALA A 748 24.94 3.78 -2.45
C ALA A 748 25.82 4.95 -1.98
N ALA A 749 26.41 5.71 -2.90
CA ALA A 749 27.17 6.92 -2.57
C ALA A 749 26.28 8.02 -1.96
N GLU A 750 25.02 8.09 -2.37
CA GLU A 750 24.00 8.97 -1.79
C GLU A 750 23.45 8.46 -0.45
N GLU A 751 23.85 7.26 0.01
CA GLU A 751 23.34 6.54 1.19
C GLU A 751 21.86 6.11 1.10
N ALA A 752 21.31 6.07 -0.11
CA ALA A 752 19.96 5.60 -0.38
C ALA A 752 19.78 4.09 -0.17
N ILE A 753 20.88 3.33 -0.32
CA ILE A 753 20.93 1.86 -0.18
C ILE A 753 22.28 1.45 0.41
N VAL A 754 22.38 0.19 0.84
CA VAL A 754 23.64 -0.52 1.07
C VAL A 754 23.87 -1.46 -0.12
N LEU A 755 24.80 -1.12 -1.00
CA LEU A 755 25.17 -2.01 -2.11
C LEU A 755 26.18 -3.05 -1.63
N GLN A 756 25.72 -4.29 -1.49
CA GLN A 756 26.53 -5.43 -1.06
C GLN A 756 26.77 -6.39 -2.22
N VAL A 757 27.94 -7.01 -2.25
CA VAL A 757 28.36 -7.96 -3.27
C VAL A 757 28.83 -9.24 -2.61
N GLU A 758 28.20 -10.36 -2.94
CA GLU A 758 28.75 -11.68 -2.63
C GLU A 758 29.61 -12.12 -3.80
N ALA A 759 30.90 -12.32 -3.56
CA ALA A 759 31.88 -12.50 -4.61
C ALA A 759 32.78 -13.71 -4.41
N LEU A 760 33.19 -14.29 -5.53
CA LEU A 760 34.27 -15.24 -5.68
C LEU A 760 35.36 -14.58 -6.53
N LEU A 761 36.52 -14.30 -5.94
CA LEU A 761 37.69 -13.75 -6.64
C LEU A 761 38.85 -14.73 -6.54
N ASP A 762 39.34 -15.22 -7.68
CA ASP A 762 40.40 -16.24 -7.75
C ASP A 762 40.12 -17.46 -6.85
N GLY A 763 38.84 -17.89 -6.81
CA GLY A 763 38.39 -19.03 -6.01
C GLY A 763 38.23 -18.75 -4.51
N LYS A 764 38.38 -17.51 -4.06
CA LYS A 764 38.18 -17.11 -2.66
C LYS A 764 36.88 -16.34 -2.49
N ASP A 765 36.07 -16.77 -1.52
CA ASP A 765 34.85 -16.07 -1.14
C ASP A 765 35.18 -14.75 -0.44
N MET A 766 34.41 -13.72 -0.75
CA MET A 766 34.45 -12.43 -0.10
C MET A 766 33.11 -11.72 -0.18
N THR A 767 32.78 -10.94 0.85
CA THR A 767 31.66 -10.01 0.84
C THR A 767 32.20 -8.60 0.76
N LEU A 768 31.76 -7.83 -0.24
CA LEU A 768 32.17 -6.44 -0.47
C LEU A 768 30.99 -5.50 -0.26
N GLN A 769 31.25 -4.27 0.15
CA GLN A 769 30.27 -3.18 0.15
C GLN A 769 30.82 -1.96 -0.59
N PHE A 770 29.98 -1.29 -1.37
CA PHE A 770 30.36 -0.06 -2.05
C PHE A 770 30.33 1.13 -1.08
N GLN A 771 31.49 1.73 -0.84
CA GLN A 771 31.68 2.85 0.08
C GLN A 771 32.72 3.81 -0.48
N ARG A 772 32.41 5.11 -0.52
CA ARG A 772 33.33 6.18 -0.98
C ARG A 772 33.96 5.91 -2.36
N GLY A 773 33.19 5.37 -3.31
CA GLY A 773 33.68 5.11 -4.68
C GLY A 773 34.40 3.77 -4.88
N HIS A 774 34.53 2.96 -3.84
CA HIS A 774 35.24 1.67 -3.88
C HIS A 774 34.40 0.53 -3.32
N TYR A 775 34.67 -0.69 -3.75
CA TYR A 775 34.16 -1.93 -3.16
C TYR A 775 35.13 -2.41 -2.10
N ILE A 776 34.72 -2.34 -0.84
CA ILE A 776 35.57 -2.65 0.30
C ILE A 776 35.08 -3.93 0.97
N GLN A 777 35.98 -4.87 1.22
CA GLN A 777 35.69 -6.10 1.94
C GLN A 777 35.14 -5.80 3.33
N VAL A 778 34.09 -6.52 3.73
CA VAL A 778 33.37 -6.30 5.01
C VAL A 778 34.14 -6.86 6.21
N ASP A 779 34.95 -7.91 6.01
CA ASP A 779 35.72 -8.56 7.07
C ASP A 779 37.00 -7.80 7.47
N LYS A 780 37.83 -8.38 8.35
CA LYS A 780 39.04 -7.71 8.86
C LYS A 780 40.11 -7.40 7.80
N ASN A 781 40.09 -8.04 6.63
CA ASN A 781 41.11 -7.85 5.60
C ASN A 781 40.94 -6.51 4.86
N ARG A 782 39.70 -5.98 4.82
CA ARG A 782 39.34 -4.66 4.26
C ARG A 782 39.99 -4.32 2.91
N GLN A 783 40.17 -5.32 2.02
CA GLN A 783 40.68 -5.08 0.67
C GLN A 783 39.72 -4.16 -0.11
N SER A 784 40.27 -3.29 -0.96
CA SER A 784 39.52 -2.28 -1.70
C SER A 784 39.72 -2.45 -3.21
N PHE A 785 38.61 -2.39 -3.96
CA PHE A 785 38.59 -2.57 -5.40
C PHE A 785 37.83 -1.43 -6.08
N THR A 786 38.28 -0.99 -7.24
CA THR A 786 37.50 -0.09 -8.11
C THR A 786 36.54 -0.90 -8.99
N ARG A 787 35.55 -0.21 -9.58
CA ARG A 787 34.65 -0.81 -10.57
C ARG A 787 35.43 -1.41 -11.75
N GLU A 788 36.42 -0.68 -12.26
CA GLU A 788 37.24 -1.09 -13.40
C GLU A 788 38.02 -2.38 -13.10
N GLN A 789 38.55 -2.51 -11.88
CA GLN A 789 39.23 -3.73 -11.44
C GLN A 789 38.28 -4.92 -11.41
N LEU A 790 37.11 -4.79 -10.77
CA LEU A 790 36.13 -5.88 -10.71
C LEU A 790 35.63 -6.29 -12.10
N ILE A 791 35.35 -5.32 -12.99
CA ILE A 791 34.99 -5.58 -14.39
C ILE A 791 36.14 -6.25 -15.14
N GLY A 792 37.38 -5.83 -14.91
CA GLY A 792 38.59 -6.45 -15.48
C GLY A 792 38.71 -7.91 -15.08
N TYR A 793 38.65 -8.20 -13.77
CA TYR A 793 38.69 -9.56 -13.24
C TYR A 793 37.52 -10.42 -13.75
N ALA A 794 36.33 -9.84 -13.90
CA ALA A 794 35.17 -10.55 -14.45
C ALA A 794 35.42 -10.96 -15.91
N LYS A 795 35.97 -10.06 -16.74
CA LYS A 795 36.33 -10.34 -18.14
C LYS A 795 37.40 -11.44 -18.27
N GLU A 796 38.34 -11.47 -17.32
CA GLU A 796 39.36 -12.52 -17.21
C GLU A 796 38.81 -13.85 -16.67
N GLY A 797 37.55 -13.90 -16.22
CA GLY A 797 36.94 -15.09 -15.62
C GLY A 797 37.39 -15.37 -14.18
N LYS A 798 38.07 -14.41 -13.54
CA LYS A 798 38.57 -14.51 -12.15
C LYS A 798 37.56 -14.08 -11.11
N PHE A 799 36.56 -13.28 -11.51
CA PHE A 799 35.55 -12.72 -10.62
C PHE A 799 34.14 -13.16 -11.02
N LEU A 800 33.40 -13.64 -10.03
CA LEU A 800 31.95 -13.79 -10.04
C LEU A 800 31.41 -12.98 -8.86
N GLY A 801 30.54 -12.00 -9.11
CA GLY A 801 29.93 -11.20 -8.04
C GLY A 801 28.42 -11.06 -8.23
N SER A 802 27.65 -11.33 -7.17
CA SER A 802 26.23 -11.04 -7.10
C SER A 802 26.01 -9.76 -6.29
N PHE A 803 25.62 -8.69 -6.97
CA PHE A 803 25.37 -7.37 -6.43
C PHE A 803 23.90 -7.28 -6.04
N THR A 804 23.63 -6.88 -4.80
CA THR A 804 22.27 -6.67 -4.30
C THR A 804 22.20 -5.31 -3.61
N ALA A 805 21.27 -4.46 -4.06
CA ALA A 805 20.94 -3.21 -3.40
C ALA A 805 20.08 -3.48 -2.16
N ARG A 806 20.71 -3.54 -0.99
CA ARG A 806 20.04 -3.81 0.28
C ARG A 806 19.57 -2.52 0.94
N HIS A 807 18.65 -2.64 1.89
CA HIS A 807 18.27 -1.51 2.73
C HIS A 807 19.32 -1.30 3.84
N GLY A 808 19.45 -0.08 4.35
CA GLY A 808 20.19 0.19 5.59
C GLY A 808 19.48 -0.36 6.84
N ALA A 809 20.19 -0.48 7.95
CA ALA A 809 19.66 -1.07 9.19
C ALA A 809 18.45 -0.33 9.79
N GLN A 810 18.22 0.94 9.44
CA GLN A 810 17.11 1.72 9.98
C GLN A 810 15.77 1.48 9.23
N SER A 811 15.45 0.21 8.94
CA SER A 811 14.17 -0.20 8.33
C SER A 811 13.30 -1.04 9.26
N GLY A 812 12.02 -1.13 8.93
CA GLY A 812 11.11 -2.12 9.49
C GLY A 812 10.35 -1.68 10.75
N PHE A 813 10.00 -2.65 11.58
CA PHE A 813 8.96 -2.53 12.62
C PHE A 813 9.10 -1.32 13.56
N PHE A 814 10.33 -1.01 14.00
CA PHE A 814 10.56 0.05 14.98
C PHE A 814 10.67 1.45 14.36
N ILE A 815 10.94 1.53 13.05
CA ILE A 815 11.36 2.76 12.39
C ILE A 815 10.32 3.11 11.32
N PRO A 816 9.36 3.99 11.66
CA PRO A 816 8.34 4.43 10.71
C PRO A 816 8.94 5.10 9.48
N GLN A 817 8.20 5.01 8.39
CA GLN A 817 8.46 5.82 7.21
C GLN A 817 8.26 7.31 7.54
N PRO A 818 9.19 8.21 7.13
CA PRO A 818 8.94 9.64 7.17
C PRO A 818 7.73 10.02 6.32
N ALA A 819 6.96 11.00 6.78
CA ALA A 819 5.74 11.45 6.10
C ALA A 819 5.78 12.95 5.90
N LEU A 820 5.47 13.45 4.69
CA LEU A 820 5.45 14.87 4.33
C LEU A 820 4.09 15.29 3.77
N TRP A 821 3.56 16.42 4.25
CA TRP A 821 2.32 17.00 3.71
C TRP A 821 2.27 18.53 3.86
N THR A 822 1.28 19.13 3.22
CA THR A 822 1.10 20.59 3.19
C THR A 822 0.74 21.15 4.58
N LEU A 823 0.95 22.46 4.81
CA LEU A 823 0.72 23.12 6.10
C LEU A 823 -0.76 23.22 6.47
N SER A 824 -1.32 22.10 6.94
CA SER A 824 -2.72 21.86 7.23
C SER A 824 -2.88 20.70 8.22
N SER A 825 -4.08 20.56 8.78
CA SER A 825 -4.48 19.35 9.49
C SER A 825 -4.46 18.15 8.52
N ILE A 826 -3.90 17.02 8.95
CA ILE A 826 -3.89 15.77 8.16
C ILE A 826 -5.27 15.11 8.18
N GLN A 827 -6.01 15.25 9.28
CA GLN A 827 -7.29 14.59 9.54
C GLN A 827 -8.54 15.39 9.13
N GLU A 828 -8.39 16.69 8.84
CA GLU A 828 -9.49 17.54 8.40
C GLU A 828 -9.32 17.94 6.93
N GLN A 829 -10.44 18.00 6.21
CA GLN A 829 -10.46 18.57 4.86
C GLN A 829 -10.15 20.08 4.94
N SER A 830 -9.08 20.54 4.28
CA SER A 830 -8.62 21.93 4.33
C SER A 830 -8.76 22.72 3.00
N GLY A 831 -9.43 22.14 2.02
CA GLY A 831 -9.50 22.57 0.63
C GLY A 831 -8.23 22.27 -0.15
N ARG A 832 -8.03 23.01 -1.25
CA ARG A 832 -6.88 22.91 -2.14
C ARG A 832 -5.55 22.93 -1.40
N GLN A 833 -4.72 21.91 -1.68
CA GLN A 833 -3.39 21.79 -1.11
C GLN A 833 -2.50 22.96 -1.54
N GLN A 834 -1.68 23.44 -0.61
CA GLN A 834 -0.79 24.59 -0.81
C GLN A 834 0.66 24.12 -0.73
N PHE A 835 1.24 23.85 -1.89
CA PHE A 835 2.63 23.43 -2.01
C PHE A 835 3.59 24.62 -1.85
N PRO A 836 4.79 24.43 -1.28
CA PRO A 836 5.77 25.50 -1.15
C PRO A 836 6.21 26.04 -2.51
N ILE A 837 6.39 27.36 -2.59
CA ILE A 837 6.99 28.05 -3.73
C ILE A 837 8.27 28.75 -3.23
N LEU A 838 9.41 28.38 -3.80
CA LEU A 838 10.70 29.03 -3.58
C LEU A 838 10.90 30.07 -4.68
N ALA A 839 10.82 31.35 -4.31
CA ALA A 839 10.94 32.47 -5.24
C ALA A 839 11.65 33.68 -4.63
N GLY A 840 12.13 34.59 -5.49
CA GLY A 840 12.81 35.81 -5.05
C GLY A 840 14.07 35.58 -4.22
N GLY A 841 14.80 34.49 -4.48
CA GLY A 841 15.99 34.09 -3.72
C GLY A 841 15.70 33.37 -2.39
N ASN A 842 14.44 33.09 -2.06
CA ASN A 842 14.12 32.25 -0.90
C ASN A 842 14.52 30.79 -1.15
N GLN A 843 15.38 30.25 -0.28
CA GLN A 843 15.85 28.86 -0.34
C GLN A 843 15.18 27.94 0.69
N THR A 844 14.29 28.48 1.52
CA THR A 844 13.68 27.74 2.62
C THR A 844 12.20 27.48 2.37
N MET A 845 11.82 26.20 2.46
CA MET A 845 10.43 25.76 2.46
C MET A 845 10.03 25.25 3.84
N THR A 846 8.75 25.42 4.18
CA THR A 846 8.17 24.92 5.43
C THR A 846 6.97 24.05 5.11
N MET A 847 6.90 22.89 5.74
CA MET A 847 5.85 21.90 5.55
C MET A 847 5.61 21.13 6.86
N ASN A 848 4.58 20.29 6.87
CA ASN A 848 4.38 19.37 7.98
C ASN A 848 5.13 18.06 7.71
N ALA A 849 5.62 17.45 8.78
CA ALA A 849 6.25 16.15 8.73
C ALA A 849 6.08 15.34 10.02
N ARG A 850 6.10 14.01 9.88
CA ARG A 850 6.21 13.03 10.97
C ARG A 850 7.41 12.13 10.73
N HIS A 851 7.98 11.63 11.82
CA HIS A 851 9.09 10.67 11.83
C HIS A 851 10.34 11.10 11.06
N VAL A 852 10.52 12.41 10.87
CA VAL A 852 11.75 12.97 10.29
C VAL A 852 12.77 13.20 11.41
N THR A 853 13.98 12.69 11.22
CA THR A 853 15.13 12.96 12.10
C THR A 853 15.92 14.18 11.60
N GLU A 854 16.76 14.76 12.45
CA GLU A 854 17.53 15.97 12.05
C GLU A 854 18.73 15.64 11.16
N ASP A 855 19.19 14.40 11.17
CA ASP A 855 20.23 13.85 10.29
C ASP A 855 19.68 13.34 8.95
N ALA A 856 18.41 13.60 8.65
CA ALA A 856 17.78 13.13 7.43
C ALA A 856 18.34 13.80 6.17
N HIS A 857 18.55 13.00 5.13
CA HIS A 857 19.00 13.45 3.82
C HIS A 857 17.82 14.04 3.04
N VAL A 858 18.09 15.11 2.30
CA VAL A 858 17.12 15.76 1.41
C VAL A 858 17.38 15.31 -0.01
N ILE A 859 16.33 14.86 -0.69
CA ILE A 859 16.37 14.34 -2.05
C ILE A 859 15.44 15.20 -2.91
N VAL A 860 15.97 15.74 -4.00
CA VAL A 860 15.21 16.52 -4.99
C VAL A 860 15.30 15.82 -6.33
N ASP A 861 14.14 15.56 -6.94
CA ASP A 861 13.99 14.86 -8.22
C ASP A 861 14.79 13.54 -8.28
N GLY A 862 14.76 12.80 -7.16
CA GLY A 862 15.40 11.50 -7.03
C GLY A 862 16.88 11.53 -6.62
N ARG A 863 17.50 12.71 -6.45
CA ARG A 863 18.92 12.85 -6.08
C ARG A 863 19.13 13.57 -4.77
N ARG A 864 20.06 13.08 -3.96
CA ARG A 864 20.47 13.75 -2.73
C ARG A 864 21.06 15.13 -3.03
N VAL A 865 20.61 16.14 -2.29
CA VAL A 865 21.10 17.53 -2.37
C VAL A 865 21.63 17.99 -1.03
N GLN A 866 22.49 19.01 -1.03
CA GLN A 866 22.92 19.66 0.19
C GLN A 866 21.80 20.56 0.72
N ALA A 867 21.39 20.30 1.95
CA ALA A 867 20.31 21.01 2.61
C ALA A 867 20.41 20.86 4.12
N THR A 868 19.76 21.77 4.85
CA THR A 868 19.57 21.68 6.30
C THR A 868 18.11 21.42 6.64
N VAL A 869 17.85 20.43 7.49
CA VAL A 869 16.52 20.16 8.06
C VAL A 869 16.47 20.71 9.48
N LYS A 870 15.46 21.52 9.80
CA LYS A 870 15.22 22.04 11.15
C LYS A 870 13.81 21.71 11.60
N LYS A 871 13.67 21.13 12.80
CA LYS A 871 12.37 20.92 13.43
C LYS A 871 11.79 22.26 13.90
N GLY A 872 10.52 22.49 13.58
CA GLY A 872 9.76 23.66 14.01
C GLY A 872 8.99 23.39 15.30
N THR A 873 7.87 24.10 15.47
CA THR A 873 6.90 23.86 16.55
C THR A 873 5.81 22.90 16.06
N ALA A 874 5.30 22.03 16.94
CA ALA A 874 4.36 20.95 16.57
C ALA A 874 4.93 20.01 15.47
N GLU A 875 4.14 19.65 14.46
CA GLU A 875 4.51 18.71 13.38
C GLU A 875 5.17 19.41 12.18
N THR A 876 5.83 20.55 12.36
CA THR A 876 6.42 21.32 11.26
C THR A 876 7.93 21.09 11.12
N ILE A 877 8.42 21.10 9.88
CA ILE A 877 9.85 21.17 9.56
C ILE A 877 10.12 22.31 8.57
N ALA A 878 11.33 22.86 8.64
CA ALA A 878 11.88 23.79 7.67
C ALA A 878 13.07 23.14 6.97
N ILE A 879 13.10 23.21 5.64
CA ILE A 879 14.19 22.70 4.82
C ILE A 879 14.78 23.86 4.04
N THR A 880 16.07 24.08 4.20
CA THR A 880 16.84 25.07 3.42
C THR A 880 17.74 24.33 2.45
N ILE A 881 17.55 24.54 1.15
CA ILE A 881 18.33 23.88 0.10
C ILE A 881 19.42 24.84 -0.38
N ASP A 882 20.68 24.39 -0.39
CA ASP A 882 21.84 25.25 -0.67
C ASP A 882 21.87 25.76 -2.12
N SER A 883 21.40 24.94 -3.06
CA SER A 883 21.31 25.27 -4.49
C SER A 883 19.94 24.85 -5.03
N LEU A 884 19.19 25.82 -5.54
CA LEU A 884 17.86 25.58 -6.08
C LEU A 884 17.94 24.88 -7.44
N PRO A 885 17.04 23.92 -7.73
CA PRO A 885 16.89 23.41 -9.08
C PRO A 885 16.36 24.51 -10.02
N PRO A 886 16.37 24.28 -11.35
CA PRO A 886 15.81 25.23 -12.32
C PRO A 886 14.35 25.61 -12.02
N ASN A 887 13.85 26.72 -12.56
CA ASN A 887 12.44 27.09 -12.38
C ASN A 887 11.50 25.99 -12.91
N GLY A 888 10.49 25.62 -12.12
CA GLY A 888 9.59 24.53 -12.44
C GLY A 888 8.92 23.88 -11.23
N LEU A 889 8.24 22.75 -11.51
CA LEU A 889 7.69 21.85 -10.50
C LEU A 889 8.73 20.77 -10.19
N HIS A 890 8.96 20.52 -8.90
CA HIS A 890 9.96 19.57 -8.40
C HIS A 890 9.36 18.67 -7.32
N PHE A 891 10.03 17.55 -7.08
CA PHE A 891 9.64 16.57 -6.08
C PHE A 891 10.71 16.47 -5.00
N LEU A 892 10.26 16.60 -3.76
CA LEU A 892 11.04 16.45 -2.56
C LEU A 892 10.76 15.07 -1.95
N GLN A 893 11.81 14.38 -1.55
CA GLN A 893 11.75 13.29 -0.58
C GLN A 893 12.73 13.60 0.56
N ILE A 894 12.46 13.03 1.73
CA ILE A 894 13.40 12.99 2.85
C ILE A 894 13.67 11.53 3.17
N GLN A 895 14.92 11.21 3.44
CA GLN A 895 15.34 9.88 3.90
C GLN A 895 16.02 10.03 5.26
N ASN A 896 15.50 9.41 6.31
CA ASN A 896 16.26 9.32 7.55
C ASN A 896 17.55 8.52 7.28
N SER A 897 18.65 8.84 7.95
CA SER A 897 19.93 8.16 7.69
C SER A 897 19.79 6.64 7.80
N GLN A 898 20.22 5.89 6.77
CA GLN A 898 20.07 4.43 6.66
C GLN A 898 18.60 3.92 6.72
N GLY A 899 17.63 4.81 6.61
CA GLY A 899 16.21 4.58 6.80
C GLY A 899 15.37 4.71 5.54
N LEU A 900 14.05 4.64 5.73
CA LEU A 900 13.06 4.75 4.67
C LEU A 900 12.96 6.18 4.12
N PHE A 901 12.57 6.28 2.85
CA PHE A 901 12.23 7.54 2.18
C PHE A 901 10.81 8.00 2.56
N SER A 902 10.53 9.29 2.47
CA SER A 902 9.17 9.81 2.53
C SER A 902 8.38 9.56 1.24
N ASN A 903 7.09 9.89 1.23
CA ASN A 903 6.35 10.11 -0.01
C ASN A 903 7.03 11.20 -0.87
N ASP A 904 6.77 11.19 -2.18
CA ASP A 904 7.10 12.33 -3.05
C ASP A 904 6.23 13.53 -2.65
N PHE A 905 6.85 14.69 -2.41
CA PHE A 905 6.19 15.92 -2.01
C PHE A 905 6.46 17.04 -3.01
N ILE A 906 5.42 17.72 -3.49
CA ILE A 906 5.54 18.74 -4.54
C ILE A 906 6.04 20.07 -3.94
N PHE A 907 6.97 20.73 -4.64
CA PHE A 907 7.28 22.14 -4.46
C PHE A 907 7.59 22.80 -5.81
N HIS A 908 7.58 24.13 -5.83
CA HIS A 908 7.91 24.92 -7.02
C HIS A 908 9.13 25.80 -6.81
N VAL A 909 9.87 26.04 -7.88
CA VAL A 909 10.90 27.09 -7.96
C VAL A 909 10.49 28.07 -9.07
N ALA A 910 10.56 29.36 -8.79
CA ALA A 910 10.22 30.41 -9.74
C ALA A 910 10.98 31.71 -9.44
N ASP A 911 11.05 32.62 -10.40
CA ASP A 911 11.61 33.96 -10.16
C ASP A 911 10.71 34.75 -9.20
N LYS A 912 9.40 34.70 -9.41
CA LYS A 912 8.37 35.29 -8.54
C LYS A 912 7.27 34.28 -8.21
N GLU A 913 6.65 34.45 -7.04
CA GLU A 913 5.59 33.55 -6.57
C GLU A 913 4.32 33.63 -7.44
N GLU A 914 4.09 34.78 -8.09
CA GLU A 914 2.99 35.02 -9.02
C GLU A 914 3.16 34.28 -10.37
N ASP A 915 4.38 33.84 -10.71
CA ASP A 915 4.66 33.16 -11.98
C ASP A 915 4.18 31.70 -11.97
N VAL A 916 3.87 31.14 -10.79
CA VAL A 916 3.40 29.76 -10.63
C VAL A 916 1.88 29.69 -10.82
N GLU A 917 1.44 28.84 -11.76
CA GLU A 917 0.02 28.58 -12.01
C GLU A 917 -0.67 28.05 -10.72
N GLY A 918 -1.80 28.66 -10.35
CA GLY A 918 -2.52 28.29 -9.12
C GLY A 918 -1.90 28.83 -7.83
N SER A 919 -0.88 29.70 -7.91
CA SER A 919 -0.38 30.47 -6.77
C SER A 919 -1.52 31.21 -6.06
N PRO A 920 -1.63 31.13 -4.71
CA PRO A 920 -2.66 31.86 -3.96
C PRO A 920 -2.66 33.36 -4.28
N ARG A 921 -1.51 33.95 -4.60
CA ARG A 921 -1.41 35.38 -4.95
C ARG A 921 -2.21 35.75 -6.19
N ASN A 922 -2.40 34.80 -7.10
CA ASN A 922 -3.17 34.97 -8.33
C ASN A 922 -4.69 34.81 -8.12
N ASP A 923 -5.13 34.29 -6.97
CA ASP A 923 -6.55 34.11 -6.62
C ASP A 923 -6.90 34.80 -5.28
N PRO A 924 -7.32 36.09 -5.33
CA PRO A 924 -7.72 36.84 -4.15
C PRO A 924 -8.93 36.25 -3.40
N ASP A 925 -9.74 35.41 -4.03
CA ASP A 925 -10.88 34.72 -3.42
C ASP A 925 -10.39 33.51 -2.61
N GLN A 926 -9.48 32.73 -3.18
CA GLN A 926 -8.81 31.64 -2.47
C GLN A 926 -8.01 32.14 -1.26
N LEU A 927 -7.22 33.21 -1.41
CA LEU A 927 -6.51 33.83 -0.27
C LEU A 927 -7.46 34.30 0.82
N ARG A 928 -8.63 34.85 0.44
CA ARG A 928 -9.65 35.26 1.41
C ARG A 928 -10.27 34.06 2.13
N ASN A 929 -10.53 32.96 1.42
CA ASN A 929 -11.08 31.73 2.01
C ASN A 929 -10.07 31.05 2.94
N LEU A 930 -8.79 31.04 2.57
CA LEU A 930 -7.71 30.55 3.44
C LEU A 930 -7.56 31.39 4.71
N LEU A 931 -7.62 32.72 4.55
CA LEU A 931 -7.65 33.65 5.67
C LEU A 931 -8.88 33.40 6.57
N GLU A 932 -10.06 33.14 5.99
CA GLU A 932 -11.27 32.81 6.76
C GLU A 932 -11.07 31.57 7.64
N ARG A 933 -10.58 30.47 7.07
CA ARG A 933 -10.33 29.24 7.83
C ARG A 933 -9.29 29.45 8.93
N SER A 934 -8.27 30.26 8.65
CA SER A 934 -7.23 30.62 9.63
C SER A 934 -7.81 31.43 10.78
N ILE A 935 -8.75 32.34 10.48
CA ILE A 935 -9.46 33.13 11.48
C ILE A 935 -10.40 32.24 12.29
N ALA A 936 -11.23 31.43 11.63
CA ALA A 936 -12.19 30.55 12.30
C ALA A 936 -11.49 29.60 13.31
N SER A 937 -10.35 29.02 12.91
CA SER A 937 -9.55 28.13 13.75
C SER A 937 -8.74 28.83 14.85
N GLY A 938 -8.63 30.16 14.84
CA GLY A 938 -7.81 30.90 15.81
C GLY A 938 -6.31 30.86 15.54
N SER A 939 -5.87 30.40 14.36
CA SER A 939 -4.44 30.23 14.06
C SER A 939 -3.77 31.55 13.66
N VAL A 940 -3.24 32.27 14.64
CA VAL A 940 -2.52 33.55 14.44
C VAL A 940 -1.35 33.41 13.47
N ALA A 941 -0.57 32.33 13.58
CA ALA A 941 0.55 32.05 12.66
C ALA A 941 0.07 31.94 11.20
N ARG A 942 -1.05 31.24 10.95
CA ARG A 942 -1.63 31.13 9.61
C ARG A 942 -2.20 32.47 9.15
N VAL A 943 -2.84 33.25 10.02
CA VAL A 943 -3.31 34.61 9.66
C VAL A 943 -2.14 35.48 9.22
N LYS A 944 -1.06 35.55 9.99
CA LYS A 944 0.17 36.30 9.62
C LYS A 944 0.71 35.87 8.26
N ARG A 945 0.75 34.56 7.99
CA ARG A 945 1.19 34.02 6.71
C ARG A 945 0.31 34.48 5.54
N HIS A 946 -1.02 34.35 5.64
CA HIS A 946 -1.91 34.73 4.54
C HIS A 946 -1.90 36.25 4.30
N LEU A 947 -1.75 37.06 5.34
CA LEU A 947 -1.57 38.52 5.20
C LEU A 947 -0.26 38.83 4.46
N LYS A 948 0.84 38.14 4.78
CA LYS A 948 2.12 38.26 4.05
C LYS A 948 2.01 37.84 2.58
N LEU A 949 1.15 36.87 2.26
CA LEU A 949 0.80 36.46 0.88
C LEU A 949 -0.13 37.45 0.16
N GLY A 950 -0.53 38.56 0.79
CA GLY A 950 -1.35 39.60 0.16
C GLY A 950 -2.87 39.42 0.36
N ALA A 951 -3.31 38.58 1.30
CA ALA A 951 -4.73 38.48 1.62
C ALA A 951 -5.28 39.84 2.08
N ARG A 952 -6.28 40.36 1.36
CA ARG A 952 -6.84 41.70 1.62
C ARG A 952 -7.72 41.68 2.87
N VAL A 953 -7.31 42.44 3.89
CA VAL A 953 -7.99 42.55 5.21
C VAL A 953 -9.44 43.06 5.18
N ASN A 954 -9.92 43.58 4.05
CA ASN A 954 -11.27 44.11 3.87
C ASN A 954 -12.12 43.36 2.83
N ARG A 955 -11.58 42.30 2.22
CA ARG A 955 -12.28 41.55 1.17
C ARG A 955 -13.35 40.65 1.80
N LEU A 956 -14.54 40.61 1.21
CA LEU A 956 -15.63 39.76 1.70
C LEU A 956 -15.39 38.30 1.29
N GLN A 957 -15.71 37.38 2.18
CA GLN A 957 -15.69 35.95 1.90
C GLN A 957 -16.91 35.58 1.03
N GLN A 958 -16.73 34.68 0.06
CA GLN A 958 -17.75 34.45 -0.97
C GLN A 958 -19.00 33.71 -0.46
N GLU A 959 -18.86 32.85 0.54
CA GLU A 959 -19.93 31.97 1.03
C GLU A 959 -20.79 32.67 2.09
N ASN A 960 -20.17 33.21 3.14
CA ASN A 960 -20.82 33.84 4.30
C ASN A 960 -20.85 35.37 4.24
N GLY A 961 -20.14 35.99 3.28
CA GLY A 961 -20.14 37.45 3.12
C GLY A 961 -19.40 38.24 4.18
N MET A 962 -18.63 37.60 5.08
CA MET A 962 -17.95 38.25 6.20
C MET A 962 -16.66 38.98 5.79
N THR A 963 -16.35 40.08 6.47
CA THR A 963 -14.99 40.64 6.49
C THR A 963 -14.10 39.82 7.44
N PRO A 964 -12.77 39.78 7.24
CA PRO A 964 -11.85 39.13 8.19
C PRO A 964 -12.08 39.58 9.65
N LEU A 965 -12.27 40.88 9.85
CA LEU A 965 -12.50 41.46 11.18
C LEU A 965 -13.85 41.03 11.78
N ALA A 966 -14.90 40.92 10.97
CA ALA A 966 -16.20 40.43 11.43
C ALA A 966 -16.15 38.94 11.78
N SER A 967 -15.43 38.11 11.01
CA SER A 967 -15.24 36.70 11.32
C SER A 967 -14.48 36.51 12.63
N ALA A 968 -13.38 37.24 12.83
CA ALA A 968 -12.61 37.17 14.07
C ALA A 968 -13.46 37.57 15.30
N ALA A 969 -14.34 38.56 15.14
CA ALA A 969 -15.28 38.99 16.17
C ALA A 969 -16.35 37.94 16.48
N LEU A 970 -16.89 37.27 15.46
CA LEU A 970 -17.85 36.18 15.62
C LEU A 970 -17.25 34.98 16.37
N HIS A 971 -16.03 34.57 15.98
CA HIS A 971 -15.34 33.42 16.56
C HIS A 971 -14.70 33.71 17.93
N GLY A 972 -14.54 34.97 18.31
CA GLY A 972 -14.05 35.37 19.64
C GLY A 972 -12.52 35.51 19.75
N HIS A 973 -11.80 35.71 18.65
CA HIS A 973 -10.33 35.71 18.63
C HIS A 973 -9.74 37.12 18.77
N LEU A 974 -9.51 37.56 20.01
CA LEU A 974 -8.99 38.91 20.30
C LEU A 974 -7.62 39.19 19.65
N GLU A 975 -6.67 38.26 19.75
CA GLU A 975 -5.32 38.43 19.18
C GLU A 975 -5.36 38.61 17.65
N ILE A 976 -6.30 37.92 16.96
CA ILE A 976 -6.50 38.06 15.52
C ILE A 976 -7.14 39.41 15.18
N ILE A 977 -8.06 39.91 16.01
CA ILE A 977 -8.63 41.25 15.85
C ILE A 977 -7.52 42.30 15.90
N GLU A 978 -6.65 42.24 16.90
CA GLU A 978 -5.52 43.16 17.06
C GLU A 978 -4.59 43.11 15.85
N LEU A 979 -4.19 41.90 15.43
CA LEU A 979 -3.35 41.70 14.25
C LEU A 979 -3.97 42.26 12.95
N LEU A 980 -5.26 42.05 12.73
CA LEU A 980 -5.96 42.57 11.55
C LEU A 980 -6.04 44.10 11.57
N LEU A 981 -6.24 44.71 12.75
CA LEU A 981 -6.24 46.16 12.94
C LEU A 981 -4.86 46.78 12.70
N GLU A 982 -3.79 46.12 13.17
CA GLU A 982 -2.41 46.50 12.85
C GLU A 982 -2.16 46.52 11.32
N HIS A 983 -2.79 45.60 10.59
CA HIS A 983 -2.77 45.55 9.13
C HIS A 983 -3.83 46.44 8.46
N LYS A 984 -4.36 47.43 9.19
CA LYS A 984 -5.31 48.46 8.71
C LYS A 984 -6.65 47.89 8.23
N ALA A 985 -7.16 46.85 8.88
CA ALA A 985 -8.53 46.39 8.67
C ALA A 985 -9.53 47.52 8.97
N GLY A 986 -10.51 47.69 8.08
CA GLY A 986 -11.49 48.76 8.18
C GLY A 986 -12.53 48.46 9.26
N VAL A 987 -12.36 49.06 10.43
CA VAL A 987 -13.26 48.85 11.60
C VAL A 987 -14.74 49.18 11.31
N LYS A 988 -15.00 50.05 10.32
CA LYS A 988 -16.35 50.45 9.87
C LYS A 988 -16.86 49.64 8.66
N LYS A 989 -16.07 48.72 8.09
CA LYS A 989 -16.51 47.89 6.98
C LYS A 989 -17.51 46.85 7.45
N SER A 990 -18.61 46.73 6.72
CA SER A 990 -19.68 45.78 6.98
C SER A 990 -19.55 44.51 6.12
N ASN A 991 -20.12 43.41 6.61
CA ASN A 991 -20.37 42.20 5.85
C ASN A 991 -21.55 42.39 4.87
N ARG A 992 -21.94 41.34 4.14
CA ARG A 992 -23.08 41.38 3.19
C ARG A 992 -24.44 41.74 3.82
N ASP A 993 -24.62 41.55 5.13
CA ASP A 993 -25.84 41.90 5.86
C ASP A 993 -25.81 43.33 6.43
N GLY A 994 -24.74 44.09 6.15
CA GLY A 994 -24.53 45.42 6.72
C GLY A 994 -23.97 45.39 8.16
N ASN A 995 -23.69 44.21 8.73
CA ASN A 995 -23.12 44.10 10.08
C ASN A 995 -21.62 44.41 10.08
N THR A 996 -21.18 45.33 10.94
CA THR A 996 -19.75 45.56 11.21
C THR A 996 -19.19 44.53 12.19
N ALA A 997 -17.87 44.50 12.39
CA ALA A 997 -17.26 43.65 13.43
C ALA A 997 -17.84 43.94 14.82
N LEU A 998 -18.20 45.21 15.11
CA LEU A 998 -18.82 45.59 16.38
C LEU A 998 -20.22 44.99 16.55
N HIS A 999 -21.03 44.89 15.49
CA HIS A 999 -22.34 44.22 15.55
C HIS A 999 -22.19 42.75 15.93
N ASN A 1000 -21.24 42.04 15.32
CA ASN A 1000 -20.99 40.62 15.59
C ASN A 1000 -20.44 40.41 17.01
N ALA A 1001 -19.47 41.22 17.45
CA ALA A 1001 -18.91 41.14 18.81
C ALA A 1001 -19.97 41.46 19.89
N ALA A 1002 -20.81 42.46 19.65
CA ALA A 1002 -21.92 42.83 20.54
C ALA A 1002 -22.95 41.70 20.64
N PHE A 1003 -23.39 41.17 19.49
CA PHE A 1003 -24.34 40.06 19.46
C PHE A 1003 -23.80 38.84 20.20
N MET A 1004 -22.52 38.49 20.01
CA MET A 1004 -21.87 37.37 20.71
C MET A 1004 -21.45 37.68 22.15
N CYS A 1005 -21.75 38.88 22.67
CA CYS A 1005 -21.42 39.36 24.02
C CYS A 1005 -19.91 39.28 24.36
N ARG A 1006 -19.04 39.67 23.42
CA ARG A 1006 -17.57 39.61 23.57
C ARG A 1006 -16.99 40.93 24.07
N SER A 1007 -17.07 41.19 25.38
CA SER A 1007 -16.71 42.48 26.00
C SER A 1007 -15.30 42.99 25.68
N GLU A 1008 -14.30 42.11 25.64
CA GLU A 1008 -12.91 42.48 25.32
C GLU A 1008 -12.75 42.90 23.85
N ILE A 1009 -13.34 42.15 22.92
CA ILE A 1009 -13.32 42.47 21.49
C ILE A 1009 -14.10 43.76 21.23
N VAL A 1010 -15.24 43.97 21.87
CA VAL A 1010 -15.99 45.24 21.79
C VAL A 1010 -15.12 46.41 22.25
N SER A 1011 -14.40 46.26 23.36
CA SER A 1011 -13.49 47.30 23.86
C SER A 1011 -12.36 47.59 22.86
N ALA A 1012 -11.74 46.55 22.30
CA ALA A 1012 -10.68 46.68 21.30
C ALA A 1012 -11.17 47.38 20.02
N LEU A 1013 -12.35 47.01 19.52
CA LEU A 1013 -12.94 47.63 18.33
C LEU A 1013 -13.31 49.10 18.57
N LEU A 1014 -13.92 49.43 19.72
CA LEU A 1014 -14.28 50.80 20.08
C LEU A 1014 -13.03 51.69 20.26
N LYS A 1015 -11.98 51.17 20.92
CA LYS A 1015 -10.68 51.86 21.05
C LYS A 1015 -10.07 52.17 19.69
N ASN A 1016 -10.35 51.35 18.67
CA ASN A 1016 -9.89 51.54 17.30
C ASN A 1016 -10.91 52.27 16.39
N GLY A 1017 -11.89 52.96 16.97
CA GLY A 1017 -12.79 53.86 16.24
C GLY A 1017 -14.00 53.18 15.57
N ALA A 1018 -14.42 52.01 16.07
CA ALA A 1018 -15.71 51.43 15.70
C ALA A 1018 -16.86 52.37 16.10
N SER A 1019 -17.84 52.56 15.21
CA SER A 1019 -19.01 53.38 15.51
C SER A 1019 -20.15 52.52 16.03
N THR A 1020 -20.74 52.93 17.16
CA THR A 1020 -21.94 52.32 17.73
C THR A 1020 -23.21 52.69 16.97
N THR A 1021 -23.17 53.71 16.09
CA THR A 1021 -24.35 54.30 15.42
C THR A 1021 -24.57 53.81 13.98
N ILE A 1022 -23.61 53.07 13.39
CA ILE A 1022 -23.80 52.43 12.08
C ILE A 1022 -24.96 51.46 12.17
N ARG A 1023 -25.88 51.50 11.20
CA ARG A 1023 -27.01 50.59 11.09
C ARG A 1023 -26.79 49.55 9.99
N ASN A 1024 -27.10 48.28 10.28
CA ASN A 1024 -27.05 47.19 9.32
C ASN A 1024 -28.24 47.23 8.32
N HIS A 1025 -28.37 46.26 7.42
CA HIS A 1025 -29.47 46.22 6.45
C HIS A 1025 -30.85 46.02 7.08
N ARG A 1026 -30.92 45.53 8.33
CA ARG A 1026 -32.15 45.46 9.15
C ARG A 1026 -32.42 46.76 9.92
N ARG A 1027 -31.65 47.81 9.66
CA ARG A 1027 -31.69 49.12 10.35
C ARG A 1027 -31.33 49.04 11.84
N GLU A 1028 -30.63 48.00 12.28
CA GLU A 1028 -30.20 47.82 13.67
C GLU A 1028 -28.79 48.36 13.85
N SER A 1029 -28.54 49.09 14.94
CA SER A 1029 -27.20 49.43 15.41
C SER A 1029 -26.58 48.30 16.25
N SER A 1030 -25.29 48.41 16.57
CA SER A 1030 -24.61 47.46 17.49
C SER A 1030 -25.27 47.34 18.87
N ILE A 1031 -25.98 48.40 19.31
CA ILE A 1031 -26.78 48.37 20.55
C ILE A 1031 -28.09 47.62 20.30
N ASP A 1032 -28.75 47.89 19.16
CA ASP A 1032 -30.07 47.32 18.84
C ASP A 1032 -30.01 45.79 18.73
N VAL A 1033 -28.95 45.23 18.12
CA VAL A 1033 -28.79 43.77 17.93
C VAL A 1033 -28.69 42.99 19.25
N VAL A 1034 -28.36 43.65 20.36
CA VAL A 1034 -28.23 43.04 21.69
C VAL A 1034 -29.29 43.52 22.69
N SER A 1035 -30.04 44.57 22.35
CA SER A 1035 -31.09 45.16 23.20
C SER A 1035 -32.47 44.48 23.08
N GLY A 1036 -32.69 43.66 22.05
CA GLY A 1036 -33.97 42.98 21.87
C GLY A 1036 -34.30 41.97 22.96
N ASP A 1037 -35.60 41.79 23.23
CA ASP A 1037 -36.11 40.85 24.22
C ASP A 1037 -35.70 39.41 23.94
N TRP A 1038 -35.54 38.64 25.01
CA TRP A 1038 -35.19 37.23 24.90
C TRP A 1038 -36.38 36.41 24.37
N SER A 1039 -36.15 35.62 23.32
CA SER A 1039 -37.15 34.69 22.76
C SER A 1039 -36.57 33.29 22.63
N LYS A 1040 -37.44 32.27 22.55
CA LYS A 1040 -37.03 30.88 22.31
C LYS A 1040 -36.20 30.76 21.03
N SER A 1041 -36.66 31.38 19.94
CA SER A 1041 -35.98 31.37 18.63
C SER A 1041 -34.60 32.04 18.68
N LEU A 1042 -34.45 33.12 19.44
CA LEU A 1042 -33.15 33.75 19.67
C LEU A 1042 -32.22 32.83 20.46
N GLY A 1043 -32.73 32.17 21.51
CA GLY A 1043 -31.98 31.16 22.27
C GLY A 1043 -31.56 29.95 21.41
N ASP A 1044 -32.43 29.49 20.51
CA ASP A 1044 -32.11 28.43 19.54
C ASP A 1044 -30.97 28.86 18.59
N LEU A 1045 -31.01 30.11 18.09
CA LEU A 1045 -29.97 30.68 17.24
C LEU A 1045 -28.61 30.74 17.97
N TYR A 1046 -28.57 31.19 19.22
CA TYR A 1046 -27.33 31.19 20.01
C TYR A 1046 -26.80 29.77 20.26
N ARG A 1047 -27.68 28.79 20.52
CA ARG A 1047 -27.29 27.38 20.65
C ARG A 1047 -26.66 26.87 19.36
N TYR A 1048 -27.26 27.16 18.20
CA TYR A 1048 -26.70 26.82 16.90
C TYR A 1048 -25.33 27.49 16.69
N LEU A 1049 -25.23 28.81 16.91
CA LEU A 1049 -23.96 29.53 16.73
C LEU A 1049 -22.85 28.98 17.64
N ASN A 1050 -23.17 28.60 18.88
CA ASN A 1050 -22.24 27.94 19.79
C ASN A 1050 -21.69 26.58 19.29
N THR A 1051 -22.32 25.96 18.30
CA THR A 1051 -21.79 24.74 17.66
C THR A 1051 -20.76 25.03 16.56
N VAL A 1052 -20.76 26.24 16.00
CA VAL A 1052 -19.93 26.60 14.83
C VAL A 1052 -18.85 27.65 15.12
N VAL A 1053 -18.89 28.32 16.28
CA VAL A 1053 -17.84 29.27 16.69
C VAL A 1053 -16.77 28.60 17.55
N ALA A 1054 -15.54 29.14 17.52
CA ALA A 1054 -14.40 28.56 18.23
C ALA A 1054 -14.49 28.76 19.74
N HIS A 1055 -14.68 30.01 20.19
CA HIS A 1055 -14.96 30.28 21.58
C HIS A 1055 -16.46 30.19 21.83
N LYS A 1056 -16.92 29.25 22.67
CA LYS A 1056 -18.34 29.15 23.01
C LYS A 1056 -18.75 30.28 23.96
N THR A 1057 -19.96 30.80 23.81
CA THR A 1057 -20.54 31.72 24.78
C THR A 1057 -21.19 30.92 25.90
N ASN A 1058 -21.03 31.36 27.16
CA ASN A 1058 -21.70 30.71 28.28
C ASN A 1058 -23.20 30.97 28.19
N PHE A 1059 -23.94 29.96 27.74
CA PHE A 1059 -25.37 30.09 27.46
C PHE A 1059 -26.19 30.39 28.74
N GLU A 1060 -25.78 29.86 29.89
CA GLU A 1060 -26.46 30.08 31.17
C GLU A 1060 -26.35 31.54 31.64
N LYS A 1061 -25.25 32.21 31.30
CA LYS A 1061 -24.99 33.61 31.65
C LYS A 1061 -25.34 34.61 30.54
N LEU A 1062 -25.80 34.12 29.40
CA LEU A 1062 -25.97 34.92 28.19
C LEU A 1062 -26.98 36.05 28.36
N HIS A 1063 -28.05 35.82 29.13
CA HIS A 1063 -29.07 36.85 29.38
C HIS A 1063 -28.47 38.05 30.15
N GLU A 1064 -27.66 37.81 31.17
CA GLU A 1064 -26.98 38.87 31.92
C GLU A 1064 -25.86 39.51 31.10
N GLN A 1065 -25.09 38.72 30.35
CA GLN A 1065 -24.04 39.22 29.45
C GLN A 1065 -24.60 40.19 28.39
N ARG A 1066 -25.82 39.96 27.89
CA ARG A 1066 -26.49 40.88 26.97
C ARG A 1066 -26.80 42.23 27.62
N LYS A 1067 -27.29 42.24 28.86
CA LYS A 1067 -27.55 43.48 29.61
C LYS A 1067 -26.26 44.27 29.84
N ASP A 1068 -25.20 43.58 30.24
CA ASP A 1068 -23.87 44.19 30.42
C ASP A 1068 -23.33 44.77 29.12
N MET A 1069 -23.51 44.06 28.01
CA MET A 1069 -23.09 44.51 26.69
C MET A 1069 -23.83 45.78 26.25
N VAL A 1070 -25.15 45.85 26.48
CA VAL A 1070 -25.95 47.08 26.23
C VAL A 1070 -25.39 48.24 27.04
N MET A 1071 -25.11 48.04 28.33
CA MET A 1071 -24.53 49.07 29.20
C MET A 1071 -23.16 49.53 28.69
N GLN A 1072 -22.29 48.60 28.30
CA GLN A 1072 -20.95 48.87 27.77
C GLN A 1072 -21.00 49.73 26.49
N LEU A 1073 -21.86 49.37 25.53
CA LEU A 1073 -22.00 50.08 24.26
C LEU A 1073 -22.64 51.46 24.45
N ARG A 1074 -23.67 51.59 25.30
CA ARG A 1074 -24.30 52.89 25.63
C ARG A 1074 -23.33 53.83 26.33
N LYS A 1075 -22.53 53.32 27.28
CA LYS A 1075 -21.51 54.10 27.98
C LYS A 1075 -20.48 54.70 27.01
N HIS A 1076 -20.15 53.97 25.93
CA HIS A 1076 -19.26 54.49 24.91
C HIS A 1076 -19.96 55.43 23.93
N ALA A 1077 -21.24 55.21 23.58
CA ALA A 1077 -22.00 56.09 22.71
C ALA A 1077 -22.27 57.50 23.31
N LEU A 1078 -22.12 57.64 24.63
CA LEU A 1078 -22.23 58.92 25.36
C LEU A 1078 -20.89 59.69 25.43
N LYS A 1079 -19.79 59.09 24.97
CA LYS A 1079 -18.47 59.72 24.81
C LYS A 1079 -18.26 60.11 23.36
#